data_AF-A0A1B6NYB9-F1
#
_entry.id   AF-A0A1B6NYB9-F1
#
_cell.length_a   1.000
_cell.length_b   1.000
_cell.length_c   1.000
_cell.angle_alpha   90.00
_cell.angle_beta   90.00
_cell.angle_gamma   90.00
#
_symmetry.space_group_name_H-M   'P 1'
#
loop_
_entity.id
_entity.type
_entity.pdbx_description
1 polymer ?
#
loop_
_entity_poly.entity_id
_entity_poly.type
_entity_poly.pdbx_seq_one_letter_code
_entity_poly.pdbx_strand_id
1 'polypeptide(L)'
;MSNDKVSVGLLRPGGRPDYQGLAMAYIGQHKGIEVYVFGIDDVDINSKKINARKLSDSLWVSEVIDYPLIIDNDNTKSMNNKLVFNDLSKNCYMTTQVLGGKLKTLNLLSDNNIFTECLIPQVIIKNRKDFVSFINLYEETVLKPIIGSQGKNIFFFTLKDNKIYINFEGKITELDSLDKFYDSVIVGKNFIIQKYIKSTTLQGAPFDIRIHVQRDGNNEWRNTKTYVRIGTGEGMTANIATGGAIANVKPFIEKRYKKESLNVLKKINRVTKDLPNLFQQFYEKEIDSLGIDLGVDNNGNLWIFEINSFPGTKFFELEEAIIRVNYLKYLHNREKKKINISLIDVFSYKNLWQSNLLIDSKLRSENNIAISQSSGSKIGVSKKFIKENIEKISLIICDKESYSNEYPKEKVFLLENKEDQIISACAAKINEVNPFVYTIIGSVGKTSVLKLLSKSLKSIETGIYVNSFGNTPFYIAKGVIAAPLRNTNWIFEVAGASDFRGEPISVHSHKMLQPDVCIFTNIAEAHVGKIGSLKEIAIMKSKALSIVPDSCIVILNADMPYQDIIKSNINPLANLYTFGDSNDADFRLLVSEDGVLSFLYNEKEYFVNIPNGLPIELKLNFLSVVVALMLTKKDWKRACEYFKEWKPVKGRGNIEFKEVNNKNLTIINDSYNANPISMKLAISSLDKKISSGRKVAVLGEISELGNHSNRIHKDLLDFLSESGLDKILFIGESYKQYSSLYSNDNKYIFYANILDFKKYFSDLIVDDDLILFKGSHSSKLYDFLNEI
;
A
#
# COMPACT_ATOMS: atom_id res chain seq x y z
N MET A 1 2.02 -5.54 -16.02
CA MET A 1 3.06 -5.63 -14.96
C MET A 1 4.31 -4.97 -15.49
N SER A 2 4.65 -3.76 -15.05
CA SER A 2 5.97 -3.19 -15.33
C SER A 2 7.00 -3.98 -14.53
N ASN A 3 7.99 -4.58 -15.20
CA ASN A 3 9.13 -5.20 -14.55
C ASN A 3 9.95 -4.09 -13.86
N ASP A 4 9.67 -3.80 -12.60
CA ASP A 4 10.55 -3.00 -11.74
C ASP A 4 11.89 -3.71 -11.66
N LYS A 5 12.87 -3.27 -12.45
CA LYS A 5 14.23 -3.79 -12.41
C LYS A 5 14.87 -3.42 -11.07
N VAL A 6 15.52 -4.38 -10.43
CA VAL A 6 16.27 -4.16 -9.18
C VAL A 6 17.52 -3.34 -9.52
N SER A 7 17.68 -2.17 -8.90
CA SER A 7 18.86 -1.33 -9.02
C SER A 7 19.53 -1.10 -7.66
N VAL A 8 20.86 -1.00 -7.67
CA VAL A 8 21.70 -0.74 -6.49
C VAL A 8 22.82 0.22 -6.83
N GLY A 9 23.16 1.09 -5.88
CA GLY A 9 24.27 2.04 -5.99
C GLY A 9 25.55 1.49 -5.35
N LEU A 10 26.71 1.73 -5.96
CA LEU A 10 28.05 1.47 -5.42
C LEU A 10 28.78 2.80 -5.27
N LEU A 11 28.88 3.26 -4.02
CA LEU A 11 29.61 4.48 -3.70
C LEU A 11 31.10 4.16 -3.58
N ARG A 12 31.91 4.71 -4.49
CA ARG A 12 33.36 4.46 -4.57
C ARG A 12 34.17 5.77 -4.66
N PRO A 13 35.41 5.81 -4.13
CA PRO A 13 36.26 7.00 -4.21
C PRO A 13 36.45 7.48 -5.65
N GLY A 14 36.08 8.75 -5.93
CA GLY A 14 36.20 9.36 -7.26
C GLY A 14 35.26 8.80 -8.34
N GLY A 15 34.28 7.97 -7.97
CA GLY A 15 33.26 7.43 -8.86
C GLY A 15 33.76 6.52 -9.97
N ARG A 16 35.04 6.10 -9.91
CA ARG A 16 35.64 5.24 -10.92
C ARG A 16 35.40 3.78 -10.59
N PRO A 17 34.98 2.97 -11.58
CA PRO A 17 34.84 1.53 -11.40
C PRO A 17 36.22 0.87 -11.29
N ASP A 18 36.49 0.27 -10.13
CA ASP A 18 37.65 -0.59 -9.89
C ASP A 18 37.33 -2.06 -10.24
N TYR A 19 38.28 -2.97 -10.03
CA TYR A 19 38.06 -4.41 -10.29
C TYR A 19 36.89 -4.98 -9.48
N GLN A 20 36.64 -4.45 -8.27
CA GLN A 20 35.48 -4.85 -7.48
C GLN A 20 34.18 -4.35 -8.12
N GLY A 21 34.11 -3.07 -8.49
CA GLY A 21 32.96 -2.48 -9.18
C GLY A 21 32.64 -3.19 -10.50
N LEU A 22 33.68 -3.59 -11.25
CA LEU A 22 33.54 -4.39 -12.47
C LEU A 22 32.98 -5.79 -12.18
N ALA A 23 33.53 -6.50 -11.21
CA ALA A 23 33.04 -7.83 -10.80
C ALA A 23 31.58 -7.77 -10.35
N MET A 24 31.24 -6.78 -9.50
CA MET A 24 29.87 -6.53 -9.03
C MET A 24 28.91 -6.25 -10.18
N ALA A 25 29.31 -5.45 -11.18
CA ALA A 25 28.48 -5.15 -12.34
C ALA A 25 28.21 -6.38 -13.22
N TYR A 26 29.23 -7.19 -13.52
CA TYR A 26 29.05 -8.43 -14.30
C TYR A 26 28.15 -9.44 -13.58
N ILE A 27 28.40 -9.69 -12.29
CA ILE A 27 27.56 -10.59 -11.51
C ILE A 27 26.14 -10.01 -11.35
N GLY A 28 26.01 -8.69 -11.19
CA GLY A 28 24.74 -7.97 -11.14
C GLY A 28 23.90 -8.22 -12.38
N GLN A 29 24.45 -7.98 -13.57
CA GLN A 29 23.77 -8.24 -14.85
C GLN A 29 23.29 -9.69 -14.94
N HIS A 30 24.15 -10.66 -14.61
CA HIS A 30 23.79 -12.08 -14.61
C HIS A 30 22.67 -12.42 -13.59
N LYS A 31 22.56 -11.67 -12.49
CA LYS A 31 21.53 -11.85 -11.45
C LYS A 31 20.27 -10.98 -11.64
N GLY A 32 20.21 -10.23 -12.75
CA GLY A 32 19.11 -9.32 -13.06
C GLY A 32 19.08 -8.07 -12.17
N ILE A 33 20.24 -7.58 -11.76
CA ILE A 33 20.42 -6.39 -10.91
C ILE A 33 21.26 -5.37 -11.65
N GLU A 34 20.77 -4.15 -11.72
CA GLU A 34 21.52 -3.03 -12.30
C GLU A 34 22.40 -2.38 -11.24
N VAL A 35 23.70 -2.33 -11.53
CA VAL A 35 24.74 -1.85 -10.62
C VAL A 35 25.25 -0.52 -11.13
N TYR A 36 25.09 0.52 -10.32
CA TYR A 36 25.44 1.89 -10.65
C TYR A 36 26.61 2.37 -9.79
N VAL A 37 27.76 2.65 -10.39
CA VAL A 37 28.97 3.11 -9.69
C VAL A 37 29.04 4.64 -9.73
N PHE A 38 29.26 5.27 -8.58
CA PHE A 38 29.33 6.73 -8.47
C PHE A 38 30.22 7.18 -7.30
N GLY A 39 30.67 8.42 -7.35
CA GLY A 39 31.43 9.10 -6.31
C GLY A 39 30.55 10.06 -5.51
N ILE A 40 31.07 10.51 -4.36
CA ILE A 40 30.31 11.45 -3.50
C ILE A 40 30.02 12.78 -4.21
N ASP A 41 30.90 13.19 -5.13
CA ASP A 41 30.76 14.44 -5.90
C ASP A 41 29.82 14.30 -7.10
N ASP A 42 29.37 13.09 -7.43
CA ASP A 42 28.41 12.82 -8.50
C ASP A 42 26.93 12.99 -8.05
N VAL A 43 26.70 13.38 -6.79
CA VAL A 43 25.38 13.43 -6.15
C VAL A 43 24.86 14.86 -6.05
N ASP A 44 23.65 15.10 -6.55
CA ASP A 44 22.91 16.34 -6.37
C ASP A 44 21.81 16.18 -5.31
N ILE A 45 22.04 16.78 -4.14
CA ILE A 45 21.14 16.75 -2.98
C ILE A 45 19.80 17.44 -3.28
N ASN A 46 19.80 18.49 -4.13
CA ASN A 46 18.62 19.31 -4.38
C ASN A 46 17.62 18.57 -5.28
N SER A 47 18.12 17.95 -6.35
CA SER A 47 17.29 17.18 -7.27
C SER A 47 17.10 15.71 -6.87
N LYS A 48 17.83 15.23 -5.86
CA LYS A 48 17.87 13.81 -5.44
C LYS A 48 18.30 12.88 -6.56
N LYS A 49 19.27 13.32 -7.37
CA LYS A 49 19.79 12.58 -8.52
C LYS A 49 21.29 12.31 -8.38
N ILE A 50 21.73 11.25 -9.04
CA ILE A 50 23.13 10.79 -9.05
C ILE A 50 23.55 10.61 -10.50
N ASN A 51 24.65 11.25 -10.90
CA ASN A 51 25.31 10.97 -12.18
C ASN A 51 26.18 9.72 -12.05
N ALA A 52 25.59 8.55 -12.24
CA ALA A 52 26.24 7.27 -12.02
C ALA A 52 26.75 6.65 -13.33
N ARG A 53 27.58 5.61 -13.22
CA ARG A 53 28.08 4.82 -14.34
C ARG A 53 27.54 3.40 -14.25
N LYS A 54 27.01 2.89 -15.36
CA LYS A 54 26.51 1.52 -15.50
C LYS A 54 27.30 0.80 -16.57
N LEU A 55 27.59 -0.47 -16.36
CA LEU A 55 28.19 -1.31 -17.39
C LEU A 55 27.12 -1.70 -18.43
N SER A 56 27.35 -1.40 -19.70
CA SER A 56 26.53 -1.82 -20.85
C SER A 56 27.47 -2.22 -21.98
N ASP A 57 27.28 -3.40 -22.57
CA ASP A 57 28.12 -3.91 -23.68
C ASP A 57 29.63 -3.83 -23.41
N SER A 58 30.03 -4.17 -22.17
CA SER A 58 31.42 -4.08 -21.67
C SER A 58 32.00 -2.67 -21.57
N LEU A 59 31.19 -1.62 -21.76
CA LEU A 59 31.57 -0.22 -21.62
C LEU A 59 30.84 0.43 -20.44
N TRP A 60 31.52 1.35 -19.77
CA TRP A 60 30.91 2.15 -18.71
C TRP A 60 30.21 3.36 -19.32
N VAL A 61 28.89 3.41 -19.17
CA VAL A 61 28.03 4.48 -19.68
C VAL A 61 27.55 5.32 -18.52
N SER A 62 27.63 6.65 -18.64
CA SER A 62 27.08 7.57 -17.65
C SER A 62 25.56 7.71 -17.80
N GLU A 63 24.85 7.69 -16.69
CA GLU A 63 23.40 7.77 -16.60
C GLU A 63 23.01 8.55 -15.33
N VAL A 64 22.03 9.44 -15.44
CA VAL A 64 21.48 10.15 -14.29
C VAL A 64 20.33 9.34 -13.72
N ILE A 65 20.48 8.87 -12.49
CA ILE A 65 19.49 8.05 -11.79
C ILE A 65 18.93 8.79 -10.56
N ASP A 66 17.73 8.42 -10.15
CA ASP A 66 17.24 8.78 -8.81
C ASP A 66 18.01 8.00 -7.74
N TYR A 67 17.89 8.42 -6.49
CA TYR A 67 18.52 7.72 -5.37
C TYR A 67 18.10 6.23 -5.33
N PRO A 68 19.04 5.28 -5.41
CA PRO A 68 18.71 3.87 -5.31
C PRO A 68 18.33 3.50 -3.87
N LEU A 69 17.45 2.52 -3.70
CA LEU A 69 17.02 2.05 -2.38
C LEU A 69 18.20 1.58 -1.52
N ILE A 70 19.17 0.91 -2.14
CA ILE A 70 20.35 0.35 -1.49
C ILE A 70 21.60 1.00 -2.06
N ILE A 71 22.49 1.46 -1.18
CA ILE A 71 23.83 1.95 -1.52
C ILE A 71 24.88 1.11 -0.79
N ASP A 72 25.70 0.42 -1.56
CA ASP A 72 26.89 -0.26 -1.11
C ASP A 72 28.04 0.74 -0.89
N ASN A 73 28.27 1.13 0.36
CA ASN A 73 29.15 2.25 0.70
C ASN A 73 30.55 1.83 1.17
N ASP A 74 31.57 2.55 0.71
CA ASP A 74 32.96 2.52 1.21
C ASP A 74 33.22 3.61 2.29
N ASN A 75 34.32 3.50 3.05
CA ASN A 75 34.66 4.32 4.22
C ASN A 75 35.75 5.36 3.99
N THR A 76 36.63 5.21 2.99
CA THR A 76 37.96 5.84 3.13
C THR A 76 38.09 7.25 2.54
N LYS A 77 37.19 7.69 1.65
CA LYS A 77 37.22 9.07 1.07
C LYS A 77 35.83 9.68 0.82
N SER A 78 34.79 8.87 0.78
CA SER A 78 33.41 9.28 0.52
C SER A 78 32.79 10.12 1.64
N MET A 79 33.43 10.18 2.82
CA MET A 79 33.03 11.01 3.96
C MET A 79 33.59 12.44 3.93
N ASN A 80 34.40 12.80 2.93
CA ASN A 80 34.95 14.15 2.80
C ASN A 80 33.84 15.22 2.64
N ASN A 81 32.70 14.84 2.06
CA ASN A 81 31.49 15.65 2.01
C ASN A 81 30.41 15.07 2.94
N LYS A 82 30.51 15.39 4.24
CA LYS A 82 29.57 14.91 5.28
C LYS A 82 28.11 15.25 4.98
N LEU A 83 27.85 16.38 4.31
CA LEU A 83 26.49 16.80 3.97
C LEU A 83 25.83 15.81 3.00
N VAL A 84 26.51 15.48 1.89
CA VAL A 84 26.01 14.50 0.91
C VAL A 84 25.85 13.12 1.54
N PHE A 85 26.86 12.66 2.30
CA PHE A 85 26.78 11.34 2.94
C PHE A 85 25.63 11.23 3.95
N ASN A 86 25.39 12.29 4.73
CA ASN A 86 24.25 12.35 5.65
C ASN A 86 22.92 12.39 4.91
N ASP A 87 22.86 13.02 3.74
CA ASP A 87 21.67 13.02 2.90
C ASP A 87 21.38 11.64 2.30
N LEU A 88 22.38 10.98 1.72
CA LEU A 88 22.25 9.61 1.23
C LEU A 88 21.83 8.65 2.35
N SER A 89 22.45 8.73 3.53
CA SER A 89 22.14 7.82 4.64
C SER A 89 20.75 8.04 5.27
N LYS A 90 20.14 9.22 5.08
CA LYS A 90 18.74 9.48 5.46
C LYS A 90 17.73 8.92 4.46
N ASN A 91 18.11 8.85 3.18
CA ASN A 91 17.18 8.53 2.09
C ASN A 91 17.38 7.14 1.47
N CYS A 92 18.52 6.50 1.74
CA CYS A 92 18.90 5.19 1.19
C CYS A 92 19.41 4.27 2.30
N TYR A 93 19.25 2.96 2.13
CA TYR A 93 19.88 1.99 3.01
C TYR A 93 21.37 1.85 2.66
N MET A 94 22.22 2.39 3.52
CA MET A 94 23.69 2.25 3.42
C MET A 94 24.07 0.87 3.96
N THR A 95 24.77 0.04 3.21
CA THR A 95 25.04 -1.35 3.63
C THR A 95 26.02 -1.47 4.78
N THR A 96 27.15 -0.74 4.74
CA THR A 96 28.28 -1.07 5.59
C THR A 96 28.20 -0.36 6.96
N GLN A 97 28.34 -1.13 8.04
CA GLN A 97 28.44 -0.63 9.41
C GLN A 97 29.90 -0.45 9.84
N VAL A 98 30.29 0.77 10.20
CA VAL A 98 31.64 1.05 10.71
C VAL A 98 31.76 0.55 12.14
N LEU A 99 32.72 -0.35 12.41
CA LEU A 99 32.88 -0.96 13.74
C LEU A 99 33.49 0.00 14.77
N GLY A 100 34.14 1.06 14.30
CA GLY A 100 35.05 1.91 15.08
C GLY A 100 36.38 1.21 15.25
N GLY A 101 37.49 1.96 15.17
CA GLY A 101 38.83 1.41 14.96
C GLY A 101 39.29 0.36 15.99
N LYS A 102 40.50 -0.16 15.78
CA LYS A 102 41.10 -1.31 16.47
C LYS A 102 40.84 -1.42 17.98
N LEU A 103 40.91 -0.32 18.74
CA LEU A 103 40.66 -0.35 20.18
C LEU A 103 39.22 -0.71 20.53
N LYS A 104 38.24 -0.14 19.81
CA LYS A 104 36.84 -0.38 20.10
C LYS A 104 36.49 -1.85 19.89
N THR A 105 36.95 -2.44 18.78
CA THR A 105 36.65 -3.84 18.48
C THR A 105 37.28 -4.80 19.49
N LEU A 106 38.53 -4.56 19.90
CA LEU A 106 39.19 -5.42 20.90
C LEU A 106 38.61 -5.24 22.31
N ASN A 107 38.26 -4.02 22.72
CA ASN A 107 37.62 -3.79 24.02
C ASN A 107 36.25 -4.47 24.10
N LEU A 108 35.45 -4.41 23.03
CA LEU A 108 34.17 -5.11 22.98
C LEU A 108 34.32 -6.62 23.22
N LEU A 109 35.36 -7.26 22.67
CA LEU A 109 35.63 -8.67 22.92
C LEU A 109 36.04 -8.92 24.38
N SER A 110 36.95 -8.09 24.90
CA SER A 110 37.44 -8.21 26.29
C SER A 110 36.34 -8.02 27.32
N ASP A 111 35.60 -6.91 27.23
CA ASP A 111 34.60 -6.50 28.22
C ASP A 111 33.40 -7.47 28.28
N ASN A 112 33.16 -8.24 27.22
CA ASN A 112 32.05 -9.18 27.10
C ASN A 112 32.48 -10.65 27.14
N ASN A 113 33.74 -10.93 27.51
CA ASN A 113 34.28 -12.29 27.62
C ASN A 113 34.16 -13.13 26.33
N ILE A 114 34.33 -12.50 25.16
CA ILE A 114 34.27 -13.18 23.86
C ILE A 114 35.68 -13.45 23.35
N PHE A 115 36.00 -14.74 23.14
CA PHE A 115 37.31 -15.18 22.64
C PHE A 115 38.49 -14.57 23.41
N THR A 116 38.36 -14.40 24.73
CA THR A 116 39.39 -13.80 25.60
C THR A 116 40.69 -14.61 25.57
N GLU A 117 40.60 -15.92 25.33
CA GLU A 117 41.74 -16.80 25.12
C GLU A 117 42.54 -16.47 23.84
N CYS A 118 41.95 -15.72 22.91
CA CYS A 118 42.57 -15.27 21.66
C CYS A 118 42.98 -13.79 21.68
N LEU A 119 42.76 -13.06 22.78
CA LEU A 119 43.09 -11.63 22.84
C LEU A 119 44.55 -11.42 23.23
N ILE A 120 45.23 -10.54 22.51
CA ILE A 120 46.61 -10.18 22.84
C ILE A 120 46.62 -9.29 24.08
N PRO A 121 47.41 -9.61 25.12
CA PRO A 121 47.64 -8.70 26.24
C PRO A 121 48.10 -7.34 25.73
N GLN A 122 47.43 -6.27 26.15
CA GLN A 122 47.66 -4.92 25.62
C GLN A 122 47.28 -3.83 26.62
N VAL A 123 47.91 -2.67 26.51
CA VAL A 123 47.60 -1.46 27.28
C VAL A 123 47.63 -0.23 26.39
N ILE A 124 46.64 0.66 26.56
CA ILE A 124 46.69 2.03 26.01
C ILE A 124 47.66 2.82 26.88
N ILE A 125 48.69 3.37 26.27
CA ILE A 125 49.70 4.13 27.00
C ILE A 125 49.11 5.49 27.36
N LYS A 126 48.79 5.70 28.65
CA LYS A 126 48.31 7.00 29.16
C LYS A 126 49.44 7.80 29.77
N ASN A 127 50.45 7.12 30.32
CA ASN A 127 51.59 7.73 30.95
C ASN A 127 52.85 6.87 30.74
N ARG A 128 54.00 7.41 31.14
CA ARG A 128 55.31 6.75 31.01
C ARG A 128 55.40 5.43 31.77
N LYS A 129 54.77 5.34 32.94
CA LYS A 129 54.78 4.13 33.77
C LYS A 129 54.09 2.97 33.06
N ASP A 130 53.00 3.21 32.33
CA ASP A 130 52.30 2.18 31.55
C ASP A 130 53.24 1.56 30.50
N PHE A 131 53.99 2.39 29.77
CA PHE A 131 54.92 1.96 28.73
C PHE A 131 56.08 1.14 29.29
N VAL A 132 56.78 1.68 30.30
CA VAL A 132 57.96 1.02 30.89
C VAL A 132 57.57 -0.29 31.60
N SER A 133 56.48 -0.27 32.38
CA SER A 133 56.04 -1.46 33.12
C SER A 133 55.63 -2.59 32.17
N PHE A 134 55.01 -2.27 31.04
CA PHE A 134 54.57 -3.28 30.08
C PHE A 134 55.74 -3.93 29.33
N ILE A 135 56.78 -3.15 28.96
CA ILE A 135 58.00 -3.71 28.36
C ILE A 135 58.73 -4.62 29.34
N ASN A 136 58.80 -4.24 30.62
CA ASN A 136 59.46 -5.08 31.62
C ASN A 136 58.66 -6.35 31.95
N LEU A 137 57.33 -6.30 31.79
CA LEU A 137 56.45 -7.45 32.02
C LEU A 137 56.53 -8.49 30.89
N TYR A 138 56.81 -8.06 29.65
CA TYR A 138 56.84 -8.93 28.48
C TYR A 138 58.15 -8.75 27.71
N GLU A 139 58.96 -9.82 27.63
CA GLU A 139 60.28 -9.79 26.97
C GLU A 139 60.24 -9.31 25.51
N GLU A 140 59.12 -9.51 24.81
CA GLU A 140 58.91 -9.00 23.45
C GLU A 140 57.57 -8.29 23.35
N THR A 141 57.60 -7.04 22.91
CA THR A 141 56.40 -6.19 22.78
C THR A 141 56.38 -5.45 21.46
N VAL A 142 55.20 -5.00 21.07
CA VAL A 142 54.98 -4.21 19.87
C VAL A 142 54.17 -2.96 20.19
N LEU A 143 54.70 -1.82 19.81
CA LEU A 143 54.08 -0.50 19.94
C LEU A 143 53.47 -0.11 18.60
N LYS A 144 52.18 0.22 18.60
CA LYS A 144 51.41 0.57 17.40
C LYS A 144 50.61 1.85 17.63
N PRO A 145 50.49 2.74 16.65
CA PRO A 145 49.61 3.90 16.76
C PRO A 145 48.15 3.41 16.82
N ILE A 146 47.33 4.11 17.61
CA ILE A 146 45.88 3.81 17.72
C ILE A 146 45.16 4.16 16.42
N ILE A 147 45.63 5.20 15.71
CA ILE A 147 45.11 5.65 14.42
C ILE A 147 46.26 5.57 13.41
N GLY A 148 46.12 4.71 12.39
CA GLY A 148 47.12 4.51 11.35
C GLY A 148 46.69 3.41 10.37
N SER A 149 47.35 3.34 9.20
CA SER A 149 47.12 2.30 8.20
C SER A 149 48.43 1.75 7.65
N GLN A 150 48.38 0.57 7.02
CA GLN A 150 49.50 -0.05 6.30
C GLN A 150 50.75 -0.39 7.13
N GLY A 151 50.63 -0.51 8.46
CA GLY A 151 51.72 -0.94 9.32
C GLY A 151 52.86 0.07 9.50
N LYS A 152 52.63 1.35 9.23
CA LYS A 152 53.58 2.45 9.48
C LYS A 152 53.68 2.76 10.98
N ASN A 153 54.85 3.26 11.42
CA ASN A 153 55.11 3.64 12.82
C ASN A 153 54.92 2.51 13.83
N ILE A 154 55.26 1.27 13.44
CA ILE A 154 55.25 0.12 14.34
C ILE A 154 56.67 -0.12 14.84
N PHE A 155 56.83 -0.18 16.16
CA PHE A 155 58.11 -0.44 16.81
C PHE A 155 58.02 -1.76 17.58
N PHE A 156 59.02 -2.62 17.42
CA PHE A 156 59.12 -3.86 18.16
C PHE A 156 60.23 -3.74 19.20
N PHE A 157 59.97 -4.12 20.43
CA PHE A 157 60.93 -4.08 21.52
C PHE A 157 61.26 -5.51 21.95
N THR A 158 62.54 -5.77 22.18
CA THR A 158 63.05 -7.04 22.73
C THR A 158 63.95 -6.72 23.92
N LEU A 159 63.58 -7.23 25.09
CA LEU A 159 64.40 -7.19 26.30
C LEU A 159 65.27 -8.46 26.34
N LYS A 160 66.59 -8.30 26.26
CA LYS A 160 67.55 -9.41 26.32
C LYS A 160 68.78 -8.97 27.11
N ASP A 161 69.24 -9.79 28.06
CA ASP A 161 70.43 -9.52 28.88
C ASP A 161 70.38 -8.14 29.57
N ASN A 162 69.21 -7.77 30.11
CA ASN A 162 68.91 -6.43 30.70
C ASN A 162 69.08 -5.23 29.75
N LYS A 163 69.23 -5.47 28.44
CA LYS A 163 69.27 -4.43 27.40
C LYS A 163 68.00 -4.47 26.56
N ILE A 164 67.60 -3.29 26.07
CA ILE A 164 66.41 -3.15 25.25
C ILE A 164 66.84 -2.88 23.82
N TYR A 165 66.36 -3.72 22.90
CA TYR A 165 66.55 -3.56 21.47
C TYR A 165 65.24 -3.11 20.83
N ILE A 166 65.31 -2.15 19.92
CA ILE A 166 64.18 -1.69 19.12
C ILE A 166 64.39 -2.08 17.66
N ASN A 167 63.38 -2.69 17.06
CA ASN A 167 63.29 -2.91 15.62
C ASN A 167 62.27 -1.94 15.02
N PHE A 168 62.75 -1.08 14.13
CA PHE A 168 61.95 -0.15 13.35
C PHE A 168 62.31 -0.27 11.88
N GLU A 169 61.32 -0.59 11.03
CA GLU A 169 61.50 -0.77 9.58
C GLU A 169 62.64 -1.76 9.22
N GLY A 170 62.79 -2.84 10.01
CA GLY A 170 63.80 -3.88 9.78
C GLY A 170 65.17 -3.59 10.39
N LYS A 171 65.42 -2.36 10.89
CA LYS A 171 66.66 -1.99 11.56
C LYS A 171 66.57 -2.24 13.05
N ILE A 172 67.50 -3.04 13.58
CA ILE A 172 67.62 -3.34 15.01
C ILE A 172 68.70 -2.46 15.61
N THR A 173 68.34 -1.70 16.66
CA THR A 173 69.27 -0.85 17.40
C THR A 173 69.10 -1.07 18.91
N GLU A 174 70.18 -1.00 19.67
CA GLU A 174 70.11 -0.92 21.14
C GLU A 174 69.55 0.45 21.55
N LEU A 175 68.64 0.46 22.53
CA LEU A 175 67.98 1.67 23.01
C LEU A 175 68.58 2.10 24.36
N ASP A 176 69.18 3.28 24.40
CA ASP A 176 69.84 3.81 25.61
C ASP A 176 68.89 4.06 26.77
N SER A 177 67.64 4.47 26.50
CA SER A 177 66.65 4.80 27.53
C SER A 177 65.23 4.76 27.00
N LEU A 178 64.36 4.02 27.69
CA LEU A 178 62.91 4.02 27.44
C LEU A 178 62.28 5.40 27.68
N ASP A 179 62.80 6.17 28.65
CA ASP A 179 62.26 7.49 28.97
C ASP A 179 62.48 8.47 27.81
N LYS A 180 63.69 8.50 27.25
CA LYS A 180 64.01 9.32 26.08
C LYS A 180 63.17 8.93 24.85
N PHE A 181 62.94 7.62 24.66
CA PHE A 181 62.07 7.15 23.59
C PHE A 181 60.63 7.60 23.78
N TYR A 182 60.10 7.47 25.00
CA TYR A 182 58.75 7.91 25.33
C TYR A 182 58.57 9.40 25.03
N ASP A 183 59.52 10.23 25.47
CA ASP A 183 59.46 11.68 25.30
C ASP A 183 59.55 12.13 23.83
N SER A 184 60.30 11.40 23.00
CA SER A 184 60.50 11.74 21.58
C SER A 184 59.43 11.17 20.64
N VAL A 185 58.92 9.96 20.91
CA VAL A 185 58.04 9.24 19.98
C VAL A 185 56.59 9.22 20.44
N ILE A 186 56.36 9.02 21.74
CA ILE A 186 55.03 8.71 22.30
C ILE A 186 54.31 9.96 22.79
N VAL A 187 55.03 10.93 23.40
CA VAL A 187 54.41 12.17 23.93
C VAL A 187 53.60 12.90 22.86
N GLY A 188 52.38 13.28 23.21
CA GLY A 188 51.43 13.95 22.32
C GLY A 188 50.77 13.07 21.26
N LYS A 189 51.03 11.74 21.27
CA LYS A 189 50.45 10.78 20.33
C LYS A 189 49.75 9.63 21.07
N ASN A 190 48.80 9.01 20.40
CA ASN A 190 48.01 7.90 20.94
C ASN A 190 48.58 6.56 20.46
N PHE A 191 49.22 5.83 21.37
CA PHE A 191 49.78 4.50 21.11
C PHE A 191 49.17 3.42 21.99
N ILE A 192 49.19 2.20 21.45
CA ILE A 192 48.93 0.97 22.19
C ILE A 192 50.20 0.12 22.19
N ILE A 193 50.52 -0.48 23.33
CA ILE A 193 51.55 -1.50 23.44
C ILE A 193 50.90 -2.86 23.66
N GLN A 194 51.36 -3.87 22.93
CA GLN A 194 50.84 -5.23 22.96
C GLN A 194 51.99 -6.22 23.16
N LYS A 195 51.73 -7.38 23.76
CA LYS A 195 52.66 -8.51 23.71
C LYS A 195 52.94 -8.87 22.25
N TYR A 196 54.19 -9.08 21.88
CA TYR A 196 54.53 -9.51 20.52
C TYR A 196 54.20 -11.00 20.35
N ILE A 197 53.46 -11.31 19.28
CA ILE A 197 53.08 -12.68 18.93
C ILE A 197 53.95 -13.16 17.78
N LYS A 198 54.76 -14.20 18.00
CA LYS A 198 55.62 -14.83 16.98
C LYS A 198 54.82 -15.65 15.99
N SER A 199 54.12 -14.98 15.09
CA SER A 199 53.44 -15.56 13.94
C SER A 199 54.37 -15.49 12.73
N THR A 200 55.39 -16.36 12.68
CA THR A 200 56.44 -16.37 11.65
C THR A 200 56.56 -17.72 10.96
N THR A 201 56.99 -17.78 9.71
CA THR A 201 57.25 -19.03 8.97
C THR A 201 58.43 -19.79 9.59
N LEU A 202 58.70 -21.01 9.11
CA LEU A 202 59.91 -21.75 9.52
C LEU A 202 61.21 -21.00 9.13
N GLN A 203 61.13 -20.12 8.13
CA GLN A 203 62.22 -19.28 7.65
C GLN A 203 62.25 -17.91 8.35
N GLY A 204 61.38 -17.66 9.32
CA GLY A 204 61.34 -16.41 10.10
C GLY A 204 60.51 -15.29 9.51
N ALA A 205 59.91 -15.44 8.32
CA ALA A 205 59.08 -14.41 7.71
C ALA A 205 57.75 -14.25 8.46
N PRO A 206 57.26 -13.04 8.77
CA PRO A 206 55.99 -12.86 9.45
C PRO A 206 54.82 -13.32 8.58
N PHE A 207 53.79 -13.90 9.19
CA PHE A 207 52.53 -14.23 8.54
C PHE A 207 51.33 -13.92 9.43
N ASP A 208 50.19 -13.65 8.80
CA ASP A 208 48.88 -13.65 9.44
C ASP A 208 47.86 -14.39 8.57
N ILE A 209 46.76 -14.82 9.18
CA ILE A 209 45.64 -15.47 8.50
C ILE A 209 44.52 -14.44 8.38
N ARG A 210 44.20 -14.10 7.15
CA ARG A 210 43.12 -13.18 6.81
C ARG A 210 41.85 -13.98 6.53
N ILE A 211 40.81 -13.73 7.32
CA ILE A 211 39.47 -14.28 7.13
C ILE A 211 38.55 -13.16 6.62
N HIS A 212 37.77 -13.48 5.59
CA HIS A 212 36.73 -12.62 5.04
C HIS A 212 35.41 -13.33 5.18
N VAL A 213 34.50 -12.73 5.95
CA VAL A 213 33.13 -13.20 6.10
C VAL A 213 32.18 -12.08 5.72
N GLN A 214 31.05 -12.45 5.11
CA GLN A 214 29.99 -11.51 4.77
C GLN A 214 28.63 -12.19 4.77
N ARG A 215 27.58 -11.40 4.78
CA ARG A 215 26.21 -11.91 4.64
C ARG A 215 25.91 -12.28 3.20
N ASP A 216 25.10 -13.32 3.03
CA ASP A 216 24.61 -13.78 1.73
C ASP A 216 23.16 -13.35 1.44
N GLY A 217 22.60 -13.84 0.33
CA GLY A 217 21.22 -13.55 -0.07
C GLY A 217 20.12 -14.07 0.89
N ASN A 218 20.48 -14.84 1.92
CA ASN A 218 19.56 -15.29 2.97
C ASN A 218 19.82 -14.56 4.31
N ASN A 219 20.65 -13.51 4.30
CA ASN A 219 21.11 -12.80 5.49
C ASN A 219 21.99 -13.65 6.42
N GLU A 220 22.57 -14.76 5.94
CA GLU A 220 23.42 -15.64 6.73
C GLU A 220 24.90 -15.32 6.55
N TRP A 221 25.70 -15.49 7.59
CA TRP A 221 27.16 -15.34 7.48
C TRP A 221 27.78 -16.46 6.63
N ARG A 222 28.56 -16.07 5.63
CA ARG A 222 29.37 -16.95 4.78
C ARG A 222 30.84 -16.57 4.88
N ASN A 223 31.70 -17.59 4.90
CA ASN A 223 33.13 -17.41 4.67
C ASN A 223 33.36 -17.22 3.17
N THR A 224 33.76 -16.01 2.78
CA THR A 224 34.10 -15.67 1.40
C THR A 224 35.47 -16.24 1.05
N LYS A 225 36.47 -15.95 1.89
CA LYS A 225 37.85 -16.40 1.68
C LYS A 225 38.60 -16.42 2.99
N THR A 226 39.46 -17.43 3.14
CA THR A 226 40.43 -17.52 4.23
C THR A 226 41.78 -17.87 3.64
N TYR A 227 42.79 -17.02 3.85
CA TYR A 227 44.12 -17.17 3.25
C TYR A 227 45.21 -16.65 4.17
N VAL A 228 46.42 -17.18 4.00
CA VAL A 228 47.62 -16.72 4.72
C VAL A 228 48.24 -15.58 3.94
N ARG A 229 48.62 -14.51 4.63
CA ARG A 229 49.45 -13.42 4.12
C ARG A 229 50.86 -13.58 4.68
N ILE A 230 51.88 -13.59 3.83
CA ILE A 230 53.28 -13.80 4.21
C ILE A 230 54.08 -12.57 3.79
N GLY A 231 54.81 -11.96 4.73
CA GLY A 231 55.70 -10.82 4.47
C GLY A 231 57.01 -11.25 3.79
N THR A 232 57.78 -10.27 3.28
CA THR A 232 59.04 -10.48 2.54
C THR A 232 60.22 -10.94 3.41
N GLY A 233 60.09 -10.90 4.74
CA GLY A 233 61.16 -11.27 5.68
C GLY A 233 62.14 -10.14 6.04
N GLU A 234 62.11 -9.02 5.31
CA GLU A 234 62.92 -7.82 5.60
C GLU A 234 62.28 -6.92 6.69
N GLY A 235 61.04 -7.21 7.08
CA GLY A 235 60.31 -6.52 8.15
C GLY A 235 59.50 -7.48 9.02
N MET A 236 59.03 -7.00 10.17
CA MET A 236 58.33 -7.79 11.19
C MET A 236 56.80 -7.90 11.00
N THR A 237 56.25 -7.39 9.88
CA THR A 237 54.81 -7.44 9.55
C THR A 237 54.54 -8.15 8.22
N ALA A 238 53.39 -8.80 8.09
CA ALA A 238 52.96 -9.54 6.90
C ALA A 238 52.24 -8.64 5.87
N ASN A 239 52.86 -7.50 5.53
CA ASN A 239 52.27 -6.57 4.56
C ASN A 239 52.44 -7.08 3.12
N ILE A 240 51.32 -7.36 2.44
CA ILE A 240 51.31 -7.76 1.02
C ILE A 240 51.65 -6.58 0.09
N ALA A 241 51.30 -5.35 0.48
CA ALA A 241 51.50 -4.16 -0.34
C ALA A 241 52.98 -3.87 -0.70
N THR A 242 53.93 -4.48 0.03
CA THR A 242 55.38 -4.35 -0.17
C THR A 242 56.01 -5.57 -0.84
N GLY A 243 55.22 -6.44 -1.49
CA GLY A 243 55.72 -7.61 -2.24
C GLY A 243 55.57 -8.96 -1.54
N GLY A 244 54.69 -9.08 -0.54
CA GLY A 244 54.39 -10.34 0.16
C GLY A 244 53.61 -11.37 -0.66
N ALA A 245 53.53 -12.61 -0.17
CA ALA A 245 52.86 -13.74 -0.83
C ALA A 245 51.53 -14.13 -0.15
N ILE A 246 50.64 -14.79 -0.89
CA ILE A 246 49.44 -15.44 -0.34
C ILE A 246 49.55 -16.96 -0.41
N ALA A 247 48.99 -17.66 0.57
CA ALA A 247 48.95 -19.13 0.57
C ALA A 247 47.62 -19.68 1.11
N ASN A 248 47.28 -20.90 0.70
CA ASN A 248 46.13 -21.62 1.22
C ASN A 248 46.37 -22.02 2.69
N VAL A 249 45.38 -21.77 3.56
CA VAL A 249 45.52 -21.97 5.01
C VAL A 249 45.77 -23.41 5.38
N LYS A 250 44.98 -24.35 4.86
CA LYS A 250 45.09 -25.77 5.21
C LYS A 250 46.50 -26.35 4.96
N PRO A 251 47.05 -26.33 3.73
CA PRO A 251 48.39 -26.88 3.48
C PRO A 251 49.50 -26.11 4.22
N PHE A 252 49.33 -24.80 4.44
CA PHE A 252 50.29 -24.01 5.21
C PHE A 252 50.34 -24.44 6.69
N ILE A 253 49.17 -24.60 7.32
CA ILE A 253 49.04 -25.01 8.73
C ILE A 253 49.48 -26.46 8.92
N GLU A 254 49.11 -27.37 8.01
CA GLU A 254 49.54 -28.78 8.03
C GLU A 254 51.08 -28.90 8.00
N LYS A 255 51.73 -28.15 7.10
CA LYS A 255 53.19 -28.15 6.98
C LYS A 255 53.89 -27.58 8.21
N ARG A 256 53.36 -26.48 8.78
CA ARG A 256 53.99 -25.78 9.89
C ARG A 256 53.78 -26.47 11.24
N TYR A 257 52.56 -26.87 11.56
CA TYR A 257 52.18 -27.35 12.90
C TYR A 257 52.11 -28.87 13.00
N LYS A 258 52.25 -29.59 11.87
CA LYS A 258 52.30 -31.06 11.82
C LYS A 258 51.15 -31.70 12.62
N LYS A 259 51.46 -32.32 13.76
CA LYS A 259 50.48 -33.01 14.64
C LYS A 259 49.42 -32.06 15.21
N GLU A 260 49.76 -30.78 15.45
CA GLU A 260 48.84 -29.78 16.00
C GLU A 260 47.95 -29.11 14.94
N SER A 261 48.16 -29.39 13.64
CA SER A 261 47.46 -28.71 12.54
C SER A 261 45.93 -28.80 12.64
N LEU A 262 45.38 -29.96 13.02
CA LEU A 262 43.94 -30.17 13.18
C LEU A 262 43.35 -29.28 14.28
N ASN A 263 44.07 -29.09 15.38
CA ASN A 263 43.64 -28.25 16.49
C ASN A 263 43.63 -26.77 16.06
N VAL A 264 44.69 -26.32 15.39
CA VAL A 264 44.79 -24.95 14.86
C VAL A 264 43.67 -24.66 13.86
N LEU A 265 43.42 -25.58 12.91
CA LEU A 265 42.34 -25.43 11.92
C LEU A 265 40.96 -25.41 12.57
N LYS A 266 40.72 -26.21 13.62
CA LYS A 266 39.47 -26.16 14.40
C LYS A 266 39.27 -24.81 15.08
N LYS A 267 40.33 -24.25 15.70
CA LYS A 267 40.29 -22.91 16.33
C LYS A 267 39.99 -21.82 15.29
N ILE A 268 40.65 -21.85 14.13
CA ILE A 268 40.39 -20.91 13.03
C ILE A 268 38.92 -21.00 12.59
N ASN A 269 38.42 -22.21 12.33
CA ASN A 269 37.03 -22.41 11.90
C ASN A 269 36.01 -21.93 12.94
N ARG A 270 36.29 -22.15 14.24
CA ARG A 270 35.45 -21.64 15.34
C ARG A 270 35.37 -20.11 15.30
N VAL A 271 36.50 -19.43 15.16
CA VAL A 271 36.52 -17.96 15.03
C VAL A 271 35.78 -17.51 13.78
N THR A 272 36.00 -18.14 12.63
CA THR A 272 35.31 -17.80 11.38
C THR A 272 33.78 -17.92 11.49
N LYS A 273 33.28 -18.94 12.19
CA LYS A 273 31.85 -19.23 12.29
C LYS A 273 31.14 -18.43 13.38
N ASP A 274 31.74 -18.35 14.56
CA ASP A 274 31.03 -17.89 15.76
C ASP A 274 31.21 -16.40 15.99
N LEU A 275 32.41 -15.85 15.71
CA LEU A 275 32.74 -14.45 15.96
C LEU A 275 31.76 -13.48 15.29
N PRO A 276 31.35 -13.64 14.02
CA PRO A 276 30.50 -12.64 13.35
C PRO A 276 29.12 -12.49 14.00
N ASN A 277 28.53 -13.60 14.45
CA ASN A 277 27.24 -13.59 15.15
C ASN A 277 27.34 -12.96 16.53
N LEU A 278 28.40 -13.27 17.28
CA LEU A 278 28.66 -12.67 18.58
C LEU A 278 28.92 -11.16 18.44
N PHE A 279 29.67 -10.77 17.43
CA PHE A 279 30.04 -9.37 17.19
C PHE A 279 28.85 -8.50 16.78
N GLN A 280 27.88 -9.07 16.05
CA GLN A 280 26.64 -8.37 15.68
C GLN A 280 25.87 -7.82 16.90
N GLN A 281 25.93 -8.48 18.05
CA GLN A 281 25.16 -8.10 19.24
C GLN A 281 25.53 -6.71 19.78
N PHE A 282 26.71 -6.19 19.42
CA PHE A 282 27.20 -4.88 19.87
C PHE A 282 26.82 -3.71 18.96
N TYR A 283 26.10 -3.98 17.86
CA TYR A 283 25.76 -2.97 16.88
C TYR A 283 24.27 -3.05 16.55
N GLU A 284 23.57 -1.92 16.71
CA GLU A 284 22.15 -1.80 16.37
C GLU A 284 21.90 -1.99 14.87
N LYS A 285 22.81 -1.46 14.04
CA LYS A 285 22.80 -1.70 12.60
C LYS A 285 23.45 -3.04 12.30
N GLU A 286 22.85 -3.76 11.36
CA GLU A 286 23.40 -5.02 10.84
C GLU A 286 24.81 -4.79 10.28
N ILE A 287 25.74 -5.65 10.71
CA ILE A 287 27.05 -5.79 10.11
C ILE A 287 26.90 -6.74 8.94
N ASP A 288 27.41 -6.31 7.79
CA ASP A 288 27.29 -6.98 6.51
C ASP A 288 28.56 -7.74 6.12
N SER A 289 29.73 -7.29 6.58
CA SER A 289 31.01 -7.93 6.30
C SER A 289 32.05 -7.68 7.41
N LEU A 290 32.96 -8.64 7.60
CA LEU A 290 34.09 -8.54 8.52
C LEU A 290 35.35 -9.09 7.87
N GLY A 291 36.45 -8.35 8.04
CA GLY A 291 37.80 -8.86 7.89
C GLY A 291 38.41 -9.13 9.26
N ILE A 292 38.95 -10.33 9.45
CA ILE A 292 39.55 -10.75 10.72
C ILE A 292 41.00 -11.17 10.42
N ASP A 293 41.94 -10.54 11.10
CA ASP A 293 43.37 -10.85 11.02
C ASP A 293 43.77 -11.67 12.24
N LEU A 294 44.31 -12.87 12.00
CA LEU A 294 44.72 -13.79 13.06
C LEU A 294 46.22 -14.08 12.98
N GLY A 295 46.91 -14.00 14.11
CA GLY A 295 48.23 -14.58 14.30
C GLY A 295 48.12 -16.00 14.86
N VAL A 296 49.09 -16.85 14.53
CA VAL A 296 49.25 -18.16 15.17
C VAL A 296 50.67 -18.26 15.70
N ASP A 297 50.83 -18.40 17.01
CA ASP A 297 52.16 -18.49 17.61
C ASP A 297 52.85 -19.83 17.31
N ASN A 298 54.08 -20.02 17.80
CA ASN A 298 54.84 -21.26 17.61
C ASN A 298 54.18 -22.50 18.23
N ASN A 299 53.31 -22.32 19.24
CA ASN A 299 52.62 -23.39 19.95
C ASN A 299 51.24 -23.71 19.35
N GLY A 300 50.81 -23.00 18.30
CA GLY A 300 49.49 -23.18 17.70
C GLY A 300 48.37 -22.48 18.47
N ASN A 301 48.68 -21.50 19.32
CA ASN A 301 47.65 -20.64 19.90
C ASN A 301 47.28 -19.54 18.92
N LEU A 302 45.99 -19.20 18.92
CA LEU A 302 45.38 -18.26 18.00
C LEU A 302 45.28 -16.89 18.66
N TRP A 303 45.60 -15.83 17.93
CA TRP A 303 45.61 -14.47 18.46
C TRP A 303 44.91 -13.52 17.48
N ILE A 304 43.88 -12.78 17.93
CA ILE A 304 43.17 -11.80 17.10
C ILE A 304 44.00 -10.53 17.02
N PHE A 305 44.49 -10.20 15.82
CA PHE A 305 45.29 -9.00 15.56
C PHE A 305 44.42 -7.78 15.30
N GLU A 306 43.35 -7.95 14.51
CA GLU A 306 42.46 -6.87 14.09
C GLU A 306 41.13 -7.42 13.54
N ILE A 307 40.06 -6.61 13.69
CA ILE A 307 38.75 -6.83 13.06
C ILE A 307 38.33 -5.52 12.40
N ASN A 308 37.97 -5.56 11.11
CA ASN A 308 37.61 -4.37 10.33
C ASN A 308 36.36 -4.56 9.43
N SER A 309 35.60 -3.50 9.18
CA SER A 309 34.37 -3.53 8.35
C SER A 309 34.58 -3.52 6.84
N PHE A 310 35.79 -3.22 6.36
CA PHE A 310 36.08 -3.02 4.93
C PHE A 310 37.20 -3.95 4.48
N PRO A 311 36.92 -5.25 4.37
CA PRO A 311 37.94 -6.18 3.96
C PRO A 311 38.23 -6.05 2.45
N GLY A 312 39.47 -5.70 2.09
CA GLY A 312 39.85 -5.50 0.69
C GLY A 312 39.92 -6.81 -0.10
N THR A 313 39.30 -6.86 -1.27
CA THR A 313 38.97 -8.09 -2.02
C THR A 313 40.00 -8.50 -3.08
N LYS A 314 41.18 -7.87 -3.05
CA LYS A 314 42.23 -8.09 -4.05
C LYS A 314 42.52 -9.59 -4.21
N PHE A 315 42.53 -10.07 -5.46
CA PHE A 315 42.79 -11.46 -5.89
C PHE A 315 41.59 -12.42 -5.87
N PHE A 316 40.39 -12.00 -5.45
CA PHE A 316 39.18 -12.83 -5.43
C PHE A 316 37.89 -12.03 -5.60
N GLU A 317 37.95 -10.91 -6.33
CA GLU A 317 36.86 -9.95 -6.53
C GLU A 317 35.58 -10.62 -7.06
N LEU A 318 35.70 -11.60 -7.97
CA LEU A 318 34.56 -12.34 -8.50
C LEU A 318 33.91 -13.26 -7.46
N GLU A 319 34.70 -13.96 -6.64
CA GLU A 319 34.19 -14.84 -5.58
C GLU A 319 33.40 -14.01 -4.54
N GLU A 320 33.90 -12.82 -4.20
CA GLU A 320 33.22 -11.88 -3.31
C GLU A 320 31.93 -11.34 -3.92
N ALA A 321 31.98 -10.89 -5.18
CA ALA A 321 30.83 -10.30 -5.87
C ALA A 321 29.64 -11.26 -5.96
N ILE A 322 29.86 -12.57 -6.14
CA ILE A 322 28.80 -13.59 -6.17
C ILE A 322 27.96 -13.55 -4.89
N ILE A 323 28.59 -13.47 -3.73
CA ILE A 323 27.89 -13.46 -2.44
C ILE A 323 27.29 -12.06 -2.21
N ARG A 324 28.08 -11.01 -2.45
CA ARG A 324 27.70 -9.63 -2.20
C ARG A 324 26.48 -9.19 -3.00
N VAL A 325 26.43 -9.47 -4.30
CA VAL A 325 25.30 -9.13 -5.17
C VAL A 325 24.00 -9.81 -4.70
N ASN A 326 24.06 -11.05 -4.26
CA ASN A 326 22.87 -11.74 -3.72
C ASN A 326 22.39 -11.08 -2.42
N TYR A 327 23.30 -10.66 -1.55
CA TYR A 327 22.95 -9.91 -0.34
C TYR A 327 22.33 -8.54 -0.66
N LEU A 328 22.88 -7.80 -1.64
CA LEU A 328 22.30 -6.54 -2.11
C LEU A 328 20.87 -6.74 -2.65
N LYS A 329 20.61 -7.84 -3.36
CA LYS A 329 19.26 -8.23 -3.81
C LYS A 329 18.32 -8.48 -2.64
N TYR A 330 18.79 -9.21 -1.63
CA TYR A 330 18.03 -9.46 -0.39
C TYR A 330 17.65 -8.16 0.30
N LEU A 331 18.63 -7.26 0.48
CA LEU A 331 18.40 -5.96 1.09
C LEU A 331 17.40 -5.13 0.29
N HIS A 332 17.55 -5.07 -1.04
CA HIS A 332 16.62 -4.34 -1.89
C HIS A 332 15.18 -4.85 -1.71
N ASN A 333 14.98 -6.17 -1.73
CA ASN A 333 13.67 -6.77 -1.51
C ASN A 333 13.11 -6.49 -0.11
N ARG A 334 13.96 -6.50 0.92
CA ARG A 334 13.56 -6.20 2.30
C ARG A 334 13.17 -4.73 2.48
N GLU A 335 13.99 -3.80 1.99
CA GLU A 335 13.70 -2.36 2.12
C GLU A 335 12.52 -1.95 1.25
N LYS A 336 12.35 -2.55 0.06
CA LYS A 336 11.13 -2.41 -0.75
C LYS A 336 9.88 -2.86 0.01
N LYS A 337 9.95 -3.93 0.80
CA LYS A 337 8.84 -4.36 1.69
C LYS A 337 8.58 -3.39 2.84
N LYS A 338 9.60 -2.74 3.42
CA LYS A 338 9.40 -1.75 4.50
C LYS A 338 8.79 -0.44 4.00
N ILE A 339 9.15 -0.03 2.80
CA ILE A 339 8.54 1.12 2.12
C ILE A 339 7.08 0.79 1.75
N ASN A 340 6.78 -0.49 1.56
CA ASN A 340 5.44 -1.03 1.34
C ASN A 340 4.87 -1.76 2.59
N ILE A 341 4.93 -1.18 3.80
CA ILE A 341 3.93 -1.60 4.81
C ILE A 341 2.60 -1.18 4.21
N SER A 342 1.82 -2.15 3.78
CA SER A 342 0.56 -1.87 3.12
C SER A 342 -0.49 -1.55 4.17
N LEU A 343 -1.50 -0.78 3.79
CA LEU A 343 -2.59 -0.46 4.71
C LEU A 343 -3.33 -1.73 5.20
N ILE A 344 -3.31 -2.84 4.43
CA ILE A 344 -3.84 -4.14 4.88
C ILE A 344 -3.00 -4.75 6.02
N ASP A 345 -1.68 -4.63 5.97
CA ASP A 345 -0.82 -5.12 7.07
C ASP A 345 -1.11 -4.36 8.36
N VAL A 346 -1.33 -3.05 8.27
CA VAL A 346 -1.70 -2.22 9.43
C VAL A 346 -3.07 -2.62 9.97
N PHE A 347 -4.06 -2.78 9.09
CA PHE A 347 -5.40 -3.18 9.51
C PHE A 347 -5.41 -4.55 10.18
N SER A 348 -4.63 -5.50 9.67
CA SER A 348 -4.55 -6.85 10.22
C SER A 348 -3.76 -6.87 11.53
N TYR A 349 -2.56 -6.30 11.56
CA TYR A 349 -1.70 -6.28 12.76
C TYR A 349 -2.33 -5.54 13.94
N LYS A 350 -3.01 -4.43 13.69
CA LYS A 350 -3.68 -3.64 14.74
C LYS A 350 -5.12 -4.09 15.02
N ASN A 351 -5.59 -5.20 14.43
CA ASN A 351 -6.98 -5.68 14.55
C ASN A 351 -8.03 -4.59 14.26
N LEU A 352 -7.81 -3.81 13.21
CA LEU A 352 -8.66 -2.68 12.82
C LEU A 352 -9.75 -3.07 11.82
N TRP A 353 -9.80 -4.33 11.37
CA TRP A 353 -10.96 -4.81 10.64
C TRP A 353 -12.22 -4.74 11.50
N GLN A 354 -13.38 -4.51 10.86
CA GLN A 354 -14.66 -4.24 11.52
C GLN A 354 -14.71 -2.91 12.31
N SER A 355 -13.71 -2.03 12.14
CA SER A 355 -13.72 -0.66 12.65
C SER A 355 -14.57 0.29 11.80
N ASN A 356 -14.92 1.44 12.34
CA ASN A 356 -15.61 2.50 11.62
C ASN A 356 -14.61 3.39 10.88
N LEU A 357 -14.64 3.38 9.55
CA LEU A 357 -13.91 4.34 8.72
C LEU A 357 -14.62 5.70 8.72
N LEU A 358 -13.96 6.74 9.21
CA LEU A 358 -14.50 8.10 9.27
C LEU A 358 -14.32 8.82 7.94
N ILE A 359 -15.37 8.75 7.13
CA ILE A 359 -15.56 9.55 5.90
C ILE A 359 -16.47 10.75 6.20
N ASP A 360 -17.24 10.66 7.29
CA ASP A 360 -18.08 11.70 7.85
C ASP A 360 -17.71 11.91 9.33
N SER A 361 -18.06 13.07 9.88
CA SER A 361 -17.81 13.45 11.28
C SER A 361 -18.71 12.70 12.29
N LYS A 362 -19.02 11.42 12.03
CA LYS A 362 -19.89 10.56 12.85
C LYS A 362 -19.09 9.39 13.42
N LEU A 363 -18.88 9.42 14.75
CA LEU A 363 -18.31 8.32 15.53
C LEU A 363 -19.39 7.26 15.76
N ARG A 364 -19.18 6.03 15.29
CA ARG A 364 -20.19 4.95 15.33
C ARG A 364 -19.70 3.67 16.02
N SER A 365 -18.45 3.62 16.46
CA SER A 365 -17.83 2.48 17.14
C SER A 365 -16.79 2.95 18.14
N GLU A 366 -16.32 2.03 18.99
CA GLU A 366 -15.18 2.26 19.89
C GLU A 366 -13.86 2.38 19.11
N ASN A 367 -13.70 1.59 18.04
CA ASN A 367 -12.54 1.66 17.15
C ASN A 367 -12.85 2.46 15.88
N ASN A 368 -12.30 3.68 15.78
CA ASN A 368 -12.46 4.53 14.60
C ASN A 368 -11.12 4.70 13.85
N ILE A 369 -11.19 4.63 12.52
CA ILE A 369 -10.08 4.93 11.62
C ILE A 369 -10.40 6.26 10.94
N ALA A 370 -9.58 7.29 11.17
CA ALA A 370 -9.76 8.59 10.56
C ALA A 370 -9.03 8.69 9.22
N ILE A 371 -9.72 9.15 8.17
CA ILE A 371 -9.06 9.65 6.96
C ILE A 371 -8.93 11.15 7.12
N SER A 372 -7.71 11.67 7.20
CA SER A 372 -7.49 13.11 7.29
C SER A 372 -7.76 13.79 5.94
N GLN A 373 -8.61 14.81 5.98
CA GLN A 373 -9.04 15.55 4.80
C GLN A 373 -7.95 16.54 4.34
N SER A 374 -7.61 16.50 3.05
CA SER A 374 -6.73 17.51 2.41
C SER A 374 -7.54 18.76 2.04
N SER A 375 -6.89 19.91 1.87
CA SER A 375 -7.57 21.15 1.51
C SER A 375 -8.36 20.98 0.20
N GLY A 376 -9.67 21.27 0.20
CA GLY A 376 -10.54 21.12 -0.97
C GLY A 376 -11.02 19.70 -1.28
N SER A 377 -10.50 18.66 -0.61
CA SER A 377 -11.03 17.29 -0.74
C SER A 377 -12.40 17.18 -0.08
N LYS A 378 -13.31 16.38 -0.65
CA LYS A 378 -14.61 16.05 -0.05
C LYS A 378 -14.60 14.76 0.77
N ILE A 379 -13.43 14.12 0.91
CA ILE A 379 -13.27 12.80 1.50
C ILE A 379 -12.49 12.90 2.81
N GLY A 380 -13.01 12.25 3.84
CA GLY A 380 -12.41 12.21 5.18
C GLY A 380 -12.98 13.27 6.12
N VAL A 381 -12.33 13.41 7.28
CA VAL A 381 -12.72 14.34 8.34
C VAL A 381 -11.68 15.44 8.52
N SER A 382 -12.14 16.61 8.95
CA SER A 382 -11.27 17.79 9.11
C SER A 382 -10.20 17.55 10.18
N LYS A 383 -9.06 18.24 10.04
CA LYS A 383 -7.97 18.14 11.03
C LYS A 383 -8.44 18.53 12.44
N LYS A 384 -9.35 19.52 12.52
CA LYS A 384 -10.00 19.95 13.76
C LYS A 384 -10.82 18.82 14.41
N PHE A 385 -11.64 18.12 13.62
CA PHE A 385 -12.44 17.01 14.13
C PHE A 385 -11.57 15.86 14.66
N ILE A 386 -10.49 15.52 13.95
CA ILE A 386 -9.52 14.49 14.40
C ILE A 386 -8.91 14.89 15.74
N LYS A 387 -8.49 16.15 15.89
CA LYS A 387 -7.92 16.68 17.13
C LYS A 387 -8.90 16.57 18.30
N GLU A 388 -10.14 17.02 18.11
CA GLU A 388 -11.18 17.01 19.15
C GLU A 388 -11.61 15.60 19.58
N ASN A 389 -11.32 14.57 18.77
CA ASN A 389 -11.77 13.19 19.01
C ASN A 389 -10.61 12.18 19.03
N ILE A 390 -9.38 12.64 19.29
CA ILE A 390 -8.15 11.86 19.12
C ILE A 390 -8.12 10.59 19.96
N GLU A 391 -8.75 10.59 21.13
CA GLU A 391 -8.83 9.45 22.04
C GLU A 391 -9.65 8.30 21.44
N LYS A 392 -10.68 8.62 20.66
CA LYS A 392 -11.59 7.64 20.02
C LYS A 392 -11.10 7.14 18.65
N ILE A 393 -9.95 7.64 18.20
CA ILE A 393 -9.36 7.30 16.89
C ILE A 393 -8.16 6.37 17.14
N SER A 394 -8.20 5.19 16.53
CA SER A 394 -7.15 4.17 16.66
C SER A 394 -6.07 4.29 15.58
N LEU A 395 -6.41 4.88 14.44
CA LEU A 395 -5.51 5.09 13.31
C LEU A 395 -5.93 6.35 12.52
N ILE A 396 -4.96 7.15 12.11
CA ILE A 396 -5.12 8.32 11.23
C ILE A 396 -4.39 8.03 9.93
N ILE A 397 -5.13 7.89 8.85
CA ILE A 397 -4.60 7.78 7.49
C ILE A 397 -4.50 9.18 6.91
N CYS A 398 -3.31 9.61 6.52
CA CYS A 398 -3.11 10.91 5.88
C CYS A 398 -2.02 10.85 4.81
N ASP A 399 -1.98 11.88 3.98
CA ASP A 399 -0.89 12.17 3.05
C ASP A 399 -0.10 13.39 3.56
N LYS A 400 0.93 13.81 2.82
CA LYS A 400 1.78 14.96 3.21
C LYS A 400 0.96 16.24 3.42
N GLU A 401 -0.11 16.46 2.67
CA GLU A 401 -0.94 17.67 2.76
C GLU A 401 -1.92 17.65 3.94
N SER A 402 -2.50 16.49 4.23
CA SER A 402 -3.50 16.28 5.29
C SER A 402 -2.88 15.91 6.64
N TYR A 403 -1.56 15.71 6.70
CA TYR A 403 -0.81 15.55 7.94
C TYR A 403 -0.87 16.81 8.84
N SER A 404 -0.73 16.60 10.15
CA SER A 404 -0.61 17.64 11.16
C SER A 404 0.43 17.23 12.18
N ASN A 405 1.31 18.16 12.58
CA ASN A 405 2.28 17.92 13.67
C ASN A 405 1.62 17.68 15.03
N GLU A 406 0.33 18.02 15.16
CA GLU A 406 -0.44 17.77 16.38
C GLU A 406 -0.96 16.32 16.46
N TYR A 407 -0.83 15.51 15.40
CA TYR A 407 -1.24 14.11 15.45
C TYR A 407 -0.24 13.26 16.23
N PRO A 408 -0.70 12.34 17.10
CA PRO A 408 0.18 11.41 17.79
C PRO A 408 0.85 10.47 16.78
N LYS A 409 2.19 10.47 16.72
CA LYS A 409 2.97 9.78 15.69
C LYS A 409 2.65 8.29 15.60
N GLU A 410 2.33 7.65 16.73
CA GLU A 410 1.99 6.23 16.83
C GLU A 410 0.62 5.86 16.23
N LYS A 411 -0.25 6.86 16.06
CA LYS A 411 -1.57 6.72 15.41
C LYS A 411 -1.54 7.12 13.94
N VAL A 412 -0.48 7.78 13.47
CA VAL A 412 -0.39 8.27 12.09
C VAL A 412 0.12 7.18 11.16
N PHE A 413 -0.56 7.04 10.02
CA PHE A 413 -0.09 6.26 8.89
C PHE A 413 -0.08 7.14 7.64
N LEU A 414 1.13 7.54 7.27
CA LEU A 414 1.36 8.44 6.14
C LEU A 414 1.47 7.63 4.86
N LEU A 415 0.61 7.93 3.89
CA LEU A 415 0.56 7.25 2.60
C LEU A 415 0.73 8.23 1.45
N GLU A 416 1.39 7.76 0.40
CA GLU A 416 1.30 8.39 -0.91
C GLU A 416 0.01 7.89 -1.59
N ASN A 417 -0.81 8.83 -2.07
CA ASN A 417 -2.11 8.54 -2.70
C ASN A 417 -3.02 7.64 -1.83
N LYS A 418 -3.43 8.16 -0.67
CA LYS A 418 -4.25 7.45 0.33
C LYS A 418 -5.54 6.81 -0.23
N GLU A 419 -6.12 7.40 -1.27
CA GLU A 419 -7.36 6.94 -1.89
C GLU A 419 -7.20 5.55 -2.54
N ASP A 420 -6.21 5.40 -3.41
CA ASP A 420 -5.92 4.14 -4.09
C ASP A 420 -5.44 3.06 -3.13
N GLN A 421 -4.74 3.45 -2.06
CA GLN A 421 -4.28 2.50 -1.04
C GLN A 421 -5.44 1.95 -0.20
N ILE A 422 -6.45 2.77 0.13
CA ILE A 422 -7.67 2.31 0.81
C ILE A 422 -8.43 1.32 -0.07
N ILE A 423 -8.58 1.64 -1.36
CA ILE A 423 -9.21 0.75 -2.34
C ILE A 423 -8.47 -0.59 -2.41
N SER A 424 -7.14 -0.55 -2.51
CA SER A 424 -6.30 -1.75 -2.59
C SER A 424 -6.39 -2.61 -1.33
N ALA A 425 -6.40 -2.00 -0.14
CA ALA A 425 -6.57 -2.72 1.12
C ALA A 425 -7.95 -3.40 1.22
N CYS A 426 -9.00 -2.73 0.75
CA CYS A 426 -10.34 -3.31 0.72
C CYS A 426 -10.44 -4.49 -0.28
N ALA A 427 -9.82 -4.37 -1.46
CA ALA A 427 -9.74 -5.47 -2.42
C ALA A 427 -9.02 -6.69 -1.83
N ALA A 428 -7.91 -6.45 -1.13
CA ALA A 428 -7.16 -7.52 -0.48
C ALA A 428 -7.94 -8.20 0.65
N LYS A 429 -8.74 -7.45 1.44
CA LYS A 429 -9.68 -8.05 2.40
C LYS A 429 -10.71 -8.94 1.71
N ILE A 430 -11.28 -8.49 0.59
CA ILE A 430 -12.27 -9.29 -0.14
C ILE A 430 -11.63 -10.60 -0.62
N ASN A 431 -10.40 -10.56 -1.14
CA ASN A 431 -9.68 -11.77 -1.51
C ASN A 431 -9.40 -12.70 -0.32
N GLU A 432 -9.09 -12.16 0.86
CA GLU A 432 -8.84 -12.93 2.08
C GLU A 432 -10.13 -13.59 2.63
N VAL A 433 -11.22 -12.82 2.71
CA VAL A 433 -12.51 -13.30 3.21
C VAL A 433 -13.21 -14.19 2.17
N ASN A 434 -12.92 -13.97 0.89
CA ASN A 434 -13.52 -14.64 -0.26
C ASN A 434 -15.07 -14.73 -0.20
N PRO A 435 -15.79 -13.59 -0.01
CA PRO A 435 -17.25 -13.57 -0.01
C PRO A 435 -17.80 -13.70 -1.44
N PHE A 436 -19.07 -14.13 -1.56
CA PHE A 436 -19.78 -14.08 -2.84
C PHE A 436 -20.43 -12.70 -3.02
N VAL A 437 -20.00 -11.91 -4.00
CA VAL A 437 -20.29 -10.47 -4.12
C VAL A 437 -21.32 -10.18 -5.22
N TYR A 438 -22.43 -9.56 -4.83
CA TYR A 438 -23.44 -8.98 -5.72
C TYR A 438 -23.27 -7.46 -5.79
N THR A 439 -23.13 -6.90 -7.00
CA THR A 439 -23.22 -5.46 -7.24
C THR A 439 -24.47 -5.09 -8.03
N ILE A 440 -25.11 -3.97 -7.65
CA ILE A 440 -26.25 -3.41 -8.37
C ILE A 440 -25.90 -2.02 -8.89
N ILE A 441 -25.92 -1.84 -10.21
CA ILE A 441 -25.62 -0.58 -10.91
C ILE A 441 -26.80 -0.13 -11.78
N GLY A 442 -26.90 1.18 -12.02
CA GLY A 442 -27.97 1.79 -12.82
C GLY A 442 -28.28 3.23 -12.43
N SER A 443 -29.17 3.90 -13.15
CA SER A 443 -29.77 5.18 -12.76
C SER A 443 -30.95 4.97 -11.81
N VAL A 444 -31.84 4.03 -12.14
CA VAL A 444 -33.11 3.77 -11.45
C VAL A 444 -33.20 2.29 -11.04
N GLY A 445 -33.91 1.95 -9.96
CA GLY A 445 -34.14 0.56 -9.54
C GLY A 445 -33.11 -0.05 -8.59
N LYS A 446 -31.88 0.49 -8.51
CA LYS A 446 -30.78 -0.08 -7.70
C LYS A 446 -31.15 -0.47 -6.27
N THR A 447 -31.67 0.49 -5.50
CA THR A 447 -32.02 0.28 -4.08
C THR A 447 -33.17 -0.71 -3.91
N SER A 448 -34.12 -0.72 -4.86
CA SER A 448 -35.24 -1.66 -4.87
C SER A 448 -34.74 -3.09 -5.10
N VAL A 449 -33.88 -3.29 -6.11
CA VAL A 449 -33.24 -4.57 -6.41
C VAL A 449 -32.36 -5.04 -5.25
N LEU A 450 -31.55 -4.16 -4.66
CA LEU A 450 -30.72 -4.50 -3.49
C LEU A 450 -31.56 -5.00 -2.32
N LYS A 451 -32.66 -4.33 -1.99
CA LYS A 451 -33.56 -4.76 -0.90
C LYS A 451 -34.30 -6.04 -1.24
N LEU A 452 -34.75 -6.19 -2.49
CA LEU A 452 -35.43 -7.38 -2.95
C LEU A 452 -34.49 -8.60 -2.90
N LEU A 453 -33.31 -8.49 -3.51
CA LEU A 453 -32.28 -9.54 -3.51
C LEU A 453 -31.85 -9.90 -2.10
N SER A 454 -31.55 -8.91 -1.26
CA SER A 454 -31.09 -9.17 0.11
C SER A 454 -32.14 -9.88 0.96
N LYS A 455 -33.42 -9.53 0.84
CA LYS A 455 -34.48 -10.21 1.60
C LYS A 455 -34.78 -11.61 1.06
N SER A 456 -34.69 -11.79 -0.26
CA SER A 456 -34.83 -13.09 -0.93
C SER A 456 -33.71 -14.04 -0.54
N LEU A 457 -32.46 -13.58 -0.51
CA LEU A 457 -31.34 -14.41 -0.05
C LEU A 457 -31.45 -14.74 1.45
N LYS A 458 -31.88 -13.78 2.29
CA LYS A 458 -32.08 -14.00 3.73
C LYS A 458 -33.17 -15.02 4.06
N SER A 459 -34.13 -15.28 3.16
CA SER A 459 -35.17 -16.29 3.41
C SER A 459 -34.68 -17.72 3.17
N ILE A 460 -33.56 -17.89 2.46
CA ILE A 460 -33.01 -19.20 2.10
C ILE A 460 -31.62 -19.46 2.67
N GLU A 461 -30.87 -18.42 3.04
CA GLU A 461 -29.48 -18.51 3.49
C GLU A 461 -29.19 -17.61 4.70
N THR A 462 -28.24 -18.03 5.53
CA THR A 462 -27.66 -17.18 6.58
C THR A 462 -26.41 -16.46 6.07
N GLY A 463 -25.92 -15.47 6.81
CA GLY A 463 -24.68 -14.79 6.43
C GLY A 463 -24.85 -13.86 5.21
N ILE A 464 -25.93 -13.10 5.16
CA ILE A 464 -26.14 -12.06 4.13
C ILE A 464 -25.71 -10.70 4.68
N TYR A 465 -24.61 -10.17 4.18
CA TYR A 465 -24.15 -8.82 4.47
C TYR A 465 -24.65 -7.84 3.40
N VAL A 466 -25.25 -6.74 3.84
CA VAL A 466 -25.78 -5.69 2.95
C VAL A 466 -25.12 -4.37 3.33
N ASN A 467 -24.42 -3.75 2.40
CA ASN A 467 -23.82 -2.46 2.65
C ASN A 467 -24.89 -1.37 2.76
N SER A 468 -24.95 -0.70 3.91
CA SER A 468 -25.88 0.39 4.21
C SER A 468 -25.21 1.75 4.36
N PHE A 469 -23.89 1.85 4.11
CA PHE A 469 -23.14 3.08 4.35
C PHE A 469 -23.24 4.08 3.20
N GLY A 470 -23.55 3.62 1.99
CA GLY A 470 -23.62 4.43 0.78
C GLY A 470 -23.01 3.70 -0.42
N ASN A 471 -23.14 4.30 -1.61
CA ASN A 471 -22.86 3.65 -2.89
C ASN A 471 -21.67 4.26 -3.67
N THR A 472 -20.96 5.25 -3.10
CA THR A 472 -19.72 5.79 -3.69
C THR A 472 -18.49 5.02 -3.18
N PRO A 473 -17.33 5.08 -3.85
CA PRO A 473 -16.17 4.23 -3.52
C PRO A 473 -15.77 4.23 -2.05
N PHE A 474 -15.72 5.41 -1.42
CA PHE A 474 -15.35 5.48 -0.01
C PHE A 474 -16.43 4.93 0.91
N TYR A 475 -17.71 5.22 0.66
CA TYR A 475 -18.78 4.61 1.46
C TYR A 475 -18.85 3.09 1.29
N ILE A 476 -18.52 2.58 0.10
CA ILE A 476 -18.34 1.15 -0.13
C ILE A 476 -17.12 0.63 0.65
N ALA A 477 -15.98 1.33 0.63
CA ALA A 477 -14.80 0.96 1.41
C ALA A 477 -15.09 0.91 2.92
N LYS A 478 -15.86 1.87 3.45
CA LYS A 478 -16.38 1.82 4.82
C LYS A 478 -17.22 0.57 5.08
N GLY A 479 -18.07 0.19 4.14
CA GLY A 479 -18.80 -1.08 4.19
C GLY A 479 -17.88 -2.30 4.21
N VAL A 480 -16.91 -2.37 3.30
CA VAL A 480 -15.94 -3.47 3.23
C VAL A 480 -15.13 -3.58 4.52
N ILE A 481 -14.62 -2.48 5.08
CA ILE A 481 -13.88 -2.50 6.36
C ILE A 481 -14.78 -3.00 7.49
N ALA A 482 -16.03 -2.54 7.56
CA ALA A 482 -17.01 -2.95 8.57
C ALA A 482 -17.55 -4.38 8.38
N ALA A 483 -17.40 -4.97 7.19
CA ALA A 483 -17.98 -6.26 6.87
C ALA A 483 -17.37 -7.40 7.72
N PRO A 484 -18.17 -8.45 8.02
CA PRO A 484 -17.71 -9.62 8.79
C PRO A 484 -16.52 -10.34 8.14
N LEU A 485 -15.66 -10.96 8.97
CA LEU A 485 -14.50 -11.74 8.52
C LEU A 485 -14.81 -13.21 8.20
N ARG A 486 -16.08 -13.56 7.98
CA ARG A 486 -16.50 -14.93 7.66
C ARG A 486 -17.26 -14.97 6.34
N ASN A 487 -17.16 -16.09 5.64
CA ASN A 487 -17.79 -16.32 4.33
C ASN A 487 -19.29 -15.99 4.39
N THR A 488 -19.67 -14.94 3.67
CA THR A 488 -21.01 -14.37 3.63
C THR A 488 -21.29 -13.87 2.21
N ASN A 489 -22.55 -13.88 1.77
CA ASN A 489 -22.92 -13.18 0.53
C ASN A 489 -22.90 -11.67 0.81
N TRP A 490 -22.21 -10.89 0.01
CA TRP A 490 -22.12 -9.44 0.18
C TRP A 490 -22.87 -8.72 -0.93
N ILE A 491 -23.70 -7.75 -0.57
CA ILE A 491 -24.57 -7.04 -1.52
C ILE A 491 -24.29 -5.54 -1.45
N PHE A 492 -23.90 -4.95 -2.58
CA PHE A 492 -23.53 -3.55 -2.70
C PHE A 492 -24.31 -2.84 -3.81
N GLU A 493 -24.87 -1.69 -3.48
CA GLU A 493 -25.28 -0.71 -4.49
C GLU A 493 -24.06 0.09 -4.94
N VAL A 494 -23.88 0.27 -6.25
CA VAL A 494 -22.76 1.03 -6.83
C VAL A 494 -23.30 2.25 -7.57
N ALA A 495 -22.78 3.42 -7.20
CA ALA A 495 -23.07 4.67 -7.88
C ALA A 495 -22.37 4.71 -9.23
N GLY A 496 -23.11 5.08 -10.27
CA GLY A 496 -22.55 5.36 -11.59
C GLY A 496 -22.51 6.86 -11.83
N ALA A 497 -21.55 7.55 -11.22
CA ALA A 497 -21.27 8.98 -11.41
C ALA A 497 -19.77 9.17 -11.71
N SER A 498 -19.34 10.39 -11.99
CA SER A 498 -17.92 10.74 -12.13
C SER A 498 -17.35 11.38 -10.87
N ASP A 499 -16.05 11.19 -10.64
CA ASP A 499 -15.28 11.98 -9.68
C ASP A 499 -14.99 13.39 -10.24
N PHE A 500 -14.20 14.17 -9.49
CA PHE A 500 -13.83 15.54 -9.87
C PHE A 500 -12.92 15.63 -11.11
N ARG A 501 -12.33 14.51 -11.54
CA ARG A 501 -11.48 14.39 -12.74
C ARG A 501 -12.29 13.91 -13.96
N GLY A 502 -13.57 13.60 -13.78
CA GLY A 502 -14.43 13.02 -14.82
C GLY A 502 -14.39 11.49 -14.87
N GLU A 503 -13.59 10.82 -14.04
CA GLU A 503 -13.45 9.36 -14.05
C GLU A 503 -14.64 8.68 -13.39
N PRO A 504 -15.17 7.57 -13.94
CA PRO A 504 -16.32 6.90 -13.35
C PRO A 504 -15.96 6.27 -11.99
N ILE A 505 -16.68 6.69 -10.95
CA ILE A 505 -16.48 6.17 -9.59
C ILE A 505 -16.87 4.69 -9.48
N SER A 506 -17.71 4.19 -10.40
CA SER A 506 -18.10 2.79 -10.47
C SER A 506 -16.90 1.88 -10.76
N VAL A 507 -15.90 2.36 -11.52
CA VAL A 507 -14.66 1.61 -11.80
C VAL A 507 -13.86 1.39 -10.52
N HIS A 508 -13.65 2.43 -9.71
CA HIS A 508 -12.98 2.30 -8.41
C HIS A 508 -13.72 1.31 -7.48
N SER A 509 -15.05 1.37 -7.50
CA SER A 509 -15.89 0.45 -6.72
C SER A 509 -15.74 -1.00 -7.18
N HIS A 510 -15.70 -1.26 -8.50
CA HIS A 510 -15.55 -2.62 -9.04
C HIS A 510 -14.12 -3.15 -8.93
N LYS A 511 -13.10 -2.28 -9.02
CA LYS A 511 -11.71 -2.64 -8.69
C LYS A 511 -11.61 -3.20 -7.27
N MET A 512 -12.31 -2.57 -6.33
CA MET A 512 -12.38 -3.02 -4.95
C MET A 512 -13.24 -4.29 -4.80
N LEU A 513 -14.44 -4.29 -5.35
CA LEU A 513 -15.46 -5.30 -5.05
C LEU A 513 -15.29 -6.63 -5.80
N GLN A 514 -14.68 -6.63 -6.99
CA GLN A 514 -14.50 -7.81 -7.84
C GLN A 514 -15.75 -8.72 -7.87
N PRO A 515 -16.90 -8.23 -8.40
CA PRO A 515 -18.19 -8.90 -8.21
C PRO A 515 -18.29 -10.25 -8.90
N ASP A 516 -18.96 -11.20 -8.25
CA ASP A 516 -19.40 -12.46 -8.86
C ASP A 516 -20.66 -12.27 -9.71
N VAL A 517 -21.55 -11.36 -9.28
CA VAL A 517 -22.77 -10.99 -10.02
C VAL A 517 -22.88 -9.49 -10.10
N CYS A 518 -23.06 -8.95 -11.30
CA CYS A 518 -23.32 -7.54 -11.55
C CYS A 518 -24.68 -7.36 -12.21
N ILE A 519 -25.66 -6.77 -11.50
CA ILE A 519 -26.99 -6.46 -12.02
C ILE A 519 -27.02 -5.02 -12.49
N PHE A 520 -27.26 -4.80 -13.78
CA PHE A 520 -27.43 -3.48 -14.39
C PHE A 520 -28.91 -3.23 -14.68
N THR A 521 -29.52 -2.37 -13.87
CA THR A 521 -30.99 -2.24 -13.83
C THR A 521 -31.58 -1.43 -14.98
N ASN A 522 -31.19 -0.15 -15.13
CA ASN A 522 -31.64 0.72 -16.22
C ASN A 522 -30.77 2.00 -16.25
N ILE A 523 -30.79 2.73 -17.37
CA ILE A 523 -30.25 4.09 -17.47
C ILE A 523 -31.38 5.12 -17.59
N ALA A 524 -31.14 6.31 -17.07
CA ALA A 524 -32.06 7.45 -17.15
C ALA A 524 -31.26 8.75 -17.06
N GLU A 525 -31.86 9.84 -17.53
CA GLU A 525 -31.37 11.22 -17.44
C GLU A 525 -31.28 11.68 -15.97
N ALA A 526 -30.29 11.17 -15.26
CA ALA A 526 -29.88 11.60 -13.93
C ALA A 526 -28.45 12.11 -14.02
N HIS A 527 -28.16 13.26 -13.38
CA HIS A 527 -26.85 13.94 -13.47
C HIS A 527 -26.47 14.47 -14.87
N VAL A 528 -27.44 14.70 -15.75
CA VAL A 528 -27.22 15.24 -17.12
C VAL A 528 -26.42 16.54 -17.08
N GLY A 529 -26.68 17.41 -16.09
CA GLY A 529 -25.98 18.69 -15.95
C GLY A 529 -24.46 18.59 -15.75
N LYS A 530 -23.92 17.41 -15.40
CA LYS A 530 -22.47 17.17 -15.25
C LYS A 530 -21.86 16.33 -16.37
N ILE A 531 -22.65 15.52 -17.07
CA ILE A 531 -22.16 14.46 -17.97
C ILE A 531 -22.54 14.72 -19.44
N GLY A 532 -23.57 15.53 -19.71
CA GLY A 532 -23.96 15.95 -21.06
C GLY A 532 -25.23 15.25 -21.57
N SER A 533 -25.13 13.98 -21.96
CA SER A 533 -26.21 13.24 -22.67
C SER A 533 -26.49 11.85 -22.08
N LEU A 534 -27.66 11.27 -22.38
CA LEU A 534 -28.00 9.91 -21.97
C LEU A 534 -27.02 8.86 -22.55
N LYS A 535 -26.48 9.10 -23.75
CA LYS A 535 -25.42 8.27 -24.36
C LYS A 535 -24.13 8.31 -23.54
N GLU A 536 -23.69 9.50 -23.11
CA GLU A 536 -22.51 9.64 -22.27
C GLU A 536 -22.70 9.02 -20.88
N ILE A 537 -23.91 9.10 -20.32
CA ILE A 537 -24.27 8.39 -19.08
C ILE A 537 -24.13 6.87 -19.28
N ALA A 538 -24.61 6.33 -20.40
CA ALA A 538 -24.49 4.91 -20.74
C ALA A 538 -23.02 4.47 -20.85
N ILE A 539 -22.20 5.21 -21.60
CA ILE A 539 -20.75 4.96 -21.74
C ILE A 539 -20.07 5.00 -20.37
N MET A 540 -20.30 6.06 -19.60
CA MET A 540 -19.66 6.25 -18.30
C MET A 540 -20.02 5.12 -17.32
N LYS A 541 -21.30 4.74 -17.21
CA LYS A 541 -21.72 3.68 -16.29
C LYS A 541 -21.21 2.30 -16.70
N SER A 542 -21.16 2.03 -18.01
CA SER A 542 -20.70 0.74 -18.54
C SER A 542 -19.20 0.52 -18.44
N LYS A 543 -18.38 1.57 -18.25
CA LYS A 543 -16.93 1.43 -17.99
C LYS A 543 -16.59 0.52 -16.80
N ALA A 544 -17.47 0.37 -15.81
CA ALA A 544 -17.23 -0.58 -14.73
C ALA A 544 -17.37 -2.06 -15.17
N LEU A 545 -18.13 -2.32 -16.23
CA LEU A 545 -18.34 -3.65 -16.77
C LEU A 545 -17.11 -4.16 -17.54
N SER A 546 -16.19 -3.29 -17.96
CA SER A 546 -14.98 -3.70 -18.70
C SER A 546 -13.91 -4.33 -17.80
N ILE A 547 -14.05 -4.18 -16.49
CA ILE A 547 -13.09 -4.65 -15.48
C ILE A 547 -13.70 -5.67 -14.51
N VAL A 548 -14.90 -6.17 -14.80
CA VAL A 548 -15.47 -7.27 -14.00
C VAL A 548 -14.64 -8.54 -14.20
N PRO A 549 -14.57 -9.44 -13.19
CA PRO A 549 -13.86 -10.71 -13.33
C PRO A 549 -14.36 -11.55 -14.51
N ASP A 550 -13.50 -12.41 -15.07
CA ASP A 550 -13.85 -13.32 -16.16
C ASP A 550 -14.99 -14.28 -15.78
N SER A 551 -15.10 -14.67 -14.50
CA SER A 551 -16.18 -15.51 -14.01
C SER A 551 -17.48 -14.76 -13.69
N CYS A 552 -17.50 -13.42 -13.80
CA CYS A 552 -18.62 -12.59 -13.39
C CYS A 552 -19.87 -12.90 -14.24
N ILE A 553 -21.03 -12.96 -13.58
CA ILE A 553 -22.34 -13.03 -14.22
C ILE A 553 -22.88 -11.60 -14.33
N VAL A 554 -22.91 -11.06 -15.54
CA VAL A 554 -23.47 -9.73 -15.82
C VAL A 554 -24.93 -9.89 -16.26
N ILE A 555 -25.85 -9.31 -15.50
CA ILE A 555 -27.30 -9.36 -15.75
C ILE A 555 -27.75 -7.98 -16.22
N LEU A 556 -28.11 -7.89 -17.49
CA LEU A 556 -28.35 -6.63 -18.19
C LEU A 556 -29.82 -6.48 -18.60
N ASN A 557 -30.42 -5.34 -18.32
CA ASN A 557 -31.76 -5.03 -18.85
C ASN A 557 -31.68 -4.81 -20.38
N ALA A 558 -32.39 -5.63 -21.16
CA ALA A 558 -32.45 -5.54 -22.62
C ALA A 558 -33.28 -4.35 -23.11
N ASP A 559 -34.24 -3.90 -22.30
CA ASP A 559 -35.22 -2.87 -22.69
C ASP A 559 -34.68 -1.44 -22.52
N MET A 560 -33.44 -1.29 -22.04
CA MET A 560 -32.88 0.03 -21.75
C MET A 560 -32.28 0.71 -23.00
N PRO A 561 -32.31 2.05 -23.07
CA PRO A 561 -31.64 2.78 -24.15
C PRO A 561 -30.14 2.50 -24.19
N TYR A 562 -29.54 2.58 -25.38
CA TYR A 562 -28.09 2.39 -25.59
C TYR A 562 -27.55 1.04 -25.09
N GLN A 563 -28.37 -0.01 -25.03
CA GLN A 563 -27.93 -1.33 -24.57
C GLN A 563 -26.72 -1.87 -25.35
N ASP A 564 -26.63 -1.62 -26.66
CA ASP A 564 -25.52 -2.10 -27.49
C ASP A 564 -24.18 -1.48 -27.08
N ILE A 565 -24.18 -0.20 -26.74
CA ILE A 565 -23.00 0.51 -26.23
C ILE A 565 -22.58 -0.12 -24.90
N ILE A 566 -23.54 -0.43 -24.03
CA ILE A 566 -23.27 -1.02 -22.73
C ILE A 566 -22.72 -2.44 -22.89
N LYS A 567 -23.33 -3.27 -23.75
CA LYS A 567 -22.86 -4.63 -24.09
C LYS A 567 -21.42 -4.60 -24.62
N SER A 568 -21.08 -3.63 -25.48
CA SER A 568 -19.74 -3.52 -26.06
C SER A 568 -18.62 -3.20 -25.06
N ASN A 569 -18.97 -2.72 -23.86
CA ASN A 569 -18.01 -2.39 -22.80
C ASN A 569 -17.86 -3.52 -21.76
N ILE A 570 -18.58 -4.64 -21.90
CA ILE A 570 -18.48 -5.76 -20.95
C ILE A 570 -17.16 -6.50 -21.20
N ASN A 571 -16.49 -6.96 -20.13
CA ASN A 571 -15.35 -7.87 -20.25
C ASN A 571 -15.78 -9.07 -21.15
N PRO A 572 -15.12 -9.30 -22.29
CA PRO A 572 -15.53 -10.34 -23.24
C PRO A 572 -15.47 -11.77 -22.68
N LEU A 573 -14.77 -11.98 -21.56
CA LEU A 573 -14.69 -13.28 -20.88
C LEU A 573 -15.82 -13.49 -19.86
N ALA A 574 -16.54 -12.44 -19.47
CA ALA A 574 -17.63 -12.51 -18.51
C ALA A 574 -18.89 -13.17 -19.11
N ASN A 575 -19.74 -13.72 -18.25
CA ASN A 575 -20.98 -14.36 -18.65
C ASN A 575 -22.12 -13.33 -18.70
N LEU A 576 -22.51 -12.92 -19.90
CA LEU A 576 -23.62 -11.98 -20.12
C LEU A 576 -24.96 -12.72 -20.20
N TYR A 577 -25.93 -12.26 -19.42
CA TYR A 577 -27.34 -12.62 -19.53
C TYR A 577 -28.20 -11.36 -19.56
N THR A 578 -29.28 -11.41 -20.34
CA THR A 578 -30.20 -10.29 -20.51
C THR A 578 -31.58 -10.60 -19.96
N PHE A 579 -32.29 -9.58 -19.48
CA PHE A 579 -33.68 -9.69 -19.03
C PHE A 579 -34.49 -8.51 -19.56
N GLY A 580 -35.77 -8.72 -19.85
CA GLY A 580 -36.62 -7.67 -20.41
C GLY A 580 -37.88 -8.21 -21.07
N ASP A 581 -38.73 -7.32 -21.56
CA ASP A 581 -39.85 -7.64 -22.45
C ASP A 581 -39.40 -7.89 -23.91
N SER A 582 -38.21 -7.40 -24.27
CA SER A 582 -37.66 -7.55 -25.61
C SER A 582 -37.56 -9.02 -26.08
N ASN A 583 -37.82 -9.23 -27.37
CA ASN A 583 -37.80 -10.55 -28.00
C ASN A 583 -36.42 -11.23 -27.93
N ASP A 584 -35.34 -10.45 -27.84
CA ASP A 584 -33.95 -10.91 -27.78
C ASP A 584 -33.43 -11.08 -26.34
N ALA A 585 -34.26 -10.89 -25.32
CA ALA A 585 -33.87 -11.10 -23.93
C ALA A 585 -33.77 -12.60 -23.61
N ASP A 586 -32.66 -13.01 -22.97
CA ASP A 586 -32.47 -14.41 -22.53
C ASP A 586 -33.54 -14.83 -21.51
N PHE A 587 -33.88 -13.90 -20.61
CA PHE A 587 -34.98 -14.00 -19.66
C PHE A 587 -36.08 -13.03 -20.05
N ARG A 588 -36.97 -13.50 -20.91
CA ARG A 588 -38.01 -12.67 -21.53
C ARG A 588 -39.29 -12.65 -20.72
N LEU A 589 -39.77 -11.47 -20.34
CA LEU A 589 -41.08 -11.27 -19.73
C LEU A 589 -42.18 -11.58 -20.77
N LEU A 590 -43.21 -12.34 -20.37
CA LEU A 590 -44.32 -12.71 -21.26
C LEU A 590 -45.65 -12.07 -20.86
N VAL A 591 -46.06 -12.29 -19.62
CA VAL A 591 -47.38 -11.86 -19.14
C VAL A 591 -47.25 -11.02 -17.87
N SER A 592 -48.08 -9.97 -17.85
CA SER A 592 -48.14 -8.93 -16.84
C SER A 592 -49.55 -8.85 -16.24
N GLU A 593 -50.14 -9.99 -15.88
CA GLU A 593 -51.37 -10.00 -15.07
C GLU A 593 -51.07 -9.54 -13.63
N ASP A 594 -52.11 -9.12 -12.90
CA ASP A 594 -51.96 -8.70 -11.52
C ASP A 594 -51.57 -9.89 -10.63
N GLY A 595 -50.44 -9.77 -9.94
CA GLY A 595 -50.02 -10.73 -8.92
C GLY A 595 -49.10 -11.85 -9.38
N VAL A 596 -48.90 -12.02 -10.69
CA VAL A 596 -48.04 -13.05 -11.28
C VAL A 596 -47.14 -12.44 -12.35
N LEU A 597 -45.86 -12.79 -12.31
CA LEU A 597 -44.86 -12.50 -13.32
C LEU A 597 -44.55 -13.80 -14.05
N SER A 598 -44.80 -13.87 -15.36
CA SER A 598 -44.36 -15.00 -16.19
C SER A 598 -43.23 -14.60 -17.13
N PHE A 599 -42.26 -15.50 -17.30
CA PHE A 599 -41.09 -15.26 -18.14
C PHE A 599 -40.60 -16.54 -18.82
N LEU A 600 -40.03 -16.40 -20.02
CA LEU A 600 -39.32 -17.46 -20.73
C LEU A 600 -37.84 -17.48 -20.37
N TYR A 601 -37.30 -18.68 -20.22
CA TYR A 601 -35.87 -18.94 -20.22
C TYR A 601 -35.61 -20.33 -20.80
N ASN A 602 -34.75 -20.44 -21.82
CA ASN A 602 -34.49 -21.68 -22.55
C ASN A 602 -35.79 -22.38 -23.01
N GLU A 603 -36.67 -21.62 -23.68
CA GLU A 603 -37.95 -22.09 -24.23
C GLU A 603 -38.95 -22.66 -23.21
N LYS A 604 -38.69 -22.45 -21.91
CA LYS A 604 -39.58 -22.84 -20.82
C LYS A 604 -40.15 -21.62 -20.14
N GLU A 605 -41.46 -21.64 -19.92
CA GLU A 605 -42.14 -20.61 -19.15
C GLU A 605 -42.07 -20.91 -17.64
N TYR A 606 -41.78 -19.87 -16.88
CA TYR A 606 -41.71 -19.89 -15.43
C TYR A 606 -42.64 -18.82 -14.86
N PHE A 607 -43.16 -19.07 -13.66
CA PHE A 607 -44.09 -18.19 -12.97
C PHE A 607 -43.58 -17.84 -11.59
N VAL A 608 -43.70 -16.57 -11.24
CA VAL A 608 -43.35 -16.03 -9.92
C VAL A 608 -44.48 -15.14 -9.44
N ASN A 609 -44.90 -15.34 -8.19
CA ASN A 609 -45.88 -14.44 -7.60
C ASN A 609 -45.22 -13.11 -7.19
N ILE A 610 -45.85 -11.99 -7.52
CA ILE A 610 -45.42 -10.64 -7.17
C ILE A 610 -46.59 -9.85 -6.56
N PRO A 611 -46.36 -8.66 -5.97
CA PRO A 611 -47.47 -7.79 -5.57
C PRO A 611 -48.33 -7.34 -6.76
N ASN A 612 -49.63 -7.18 -6.52
CA ASN A 612 -50.59 -6.65 -7.50
C ASN A 612 -50.31 -5.18 -7.84
N GLY A 613 -50.72 -4.74 -9.04
CA GLY A 613 -50.74 -3.33 -9.42
C GLY A 613 -49.37 -2.68 -9.57
N LEU A 614 -48.30 -3.47 -9.75
CA LEU A 614 -46.95 -2.95 -9.96
C LEU A 614 -46.75 -2.46 -11.40
N PRO A 615 -46.09 -1.30 -11.60
CA PRO A 615 -45.68 -0.86 -12.92
C PRO A 615 -44.58 -1.76 -13.51
N ILE A 616 -44.47 -1.78 -14.84
CA ILE A 616 -43.58 -2.67 -15.59
C ILE A 616 -42.12 -2.57 -15.14
N GLU A 617 -41.63 -1.39 -14.81
CA GLU A 617 -40.25 -1.17 -14.38
C GLU A 617 -39.97 -1.80 -13.01
N LEU A 618 -40.98 -1.85 -12.13
CA LEU A 618 -40.87 -2.59 -10.89
C LEU A 618 -40.91 -4.09 -11.15
N LYS A 619 -41.77 -4.57 -12.05
CA LYS A 619 -41.80 -5.99 -12.47
C LYS A 619 -40.43 -6.45 -13.01
N LEU A 620 -39.77 -5.63 -13.83
CA LEU A 620 -38.41 -5.90 -14.32
C LEU A 620 -37.37 -5.98 -13.20
N ASN A 621 -37.51 -5.20 -12.12
CA ASN A 621 -36.63 -5.36 -10.94
C ASN A 621 -36.83 -6.73 -10.27
N PHE A 622 -38.06 -7.24 -10.19
CA PHE A 622 -38.32 -8.60 -9.70
C PHE A 622 -37.68 -9.65 -10.60
N LEU A 623 -37.87 -9.54 -11.91
CA LEU A 623 -37.26 -10.45 -12.87
C LEU A 623 -35.73 -10.45 -12.71
N SER A 624 -35.07 -9.29 -12.61
CA SER A 624 -33.61 -9.21 -12.42
C SER A 624 -33.10 -9.99 -11.21
N VAL A 625 -33.88 -10.05 -10.12
CA VAL A 625 -33.54 -10.83 -8.91
C VAL A 625 -33.76 -12.32 -9.13
N VAL A 626 -34.85 -12.70 -9.81
CA VAL A 626 -35.10 -14.10 -10.20
C VAL A 626 -33.94 -14.62 -11.06
N VAL A 627 -33.52 -13.85 -12.06
CA VAL A 627 -32.38 -14.17 -12.93
C VAL A 627 -31.11 -14.38 -12.11
N ALA A 628 -30.79 -13.45 -11.21
CA ALA A 628 -29.62 -13.57 -10.35
C ALA A 628 -29.65 -14.85 -9.50
N LEU A 629 -30.80 -15.18 -8.90
CA LEU A 629 -30.96 -16.38 -8.08
C LEU A 629 -30.86 -17.66 -8.92
N MET A 630 -31.45 -17.69 -10.12
CA MET A 630 -31.39 -18.84 -11.03
C MET A 630 -29.96 -19.11 -11.51
N LEU A 631 -29.27 -18.08 -11.98
CA LEU A 631 -27.91 -18.21 -12.54
C LEU A 631 -26.86 -18.55 -11.47
N THR A 632 -27.08 -18.11 -10.23
CA THR A 632 -26.25 -18.48 -9.07
C THR A 632 -26.65 -19.80 -8.41
N LYS A 633 -27.58 -20.55 -9.03
CA LYS A 633 -28.07 -21.87 -8.57
C LYS A 633 -28.63 -21.86 -7.14
N LYS A 634 -29.19 -20.72 -6.72
CA LYS A 634 -29.90 -20.59 -5.45
C LYS A 634 -31.31 -21.18 -5.58
N ASP A 635 -31.94 -21.50 -4.46
CA ASP A 635 -33.36 -21.92 -4.44
C ASP A 635 -34.27 -20.72 -4.71
N TRP A 636 -34.31 -20.32 -5.98
CA TRP A 636 -35.03 -19.13 -6.43
C TRP A 636 -36.52 -19.23 -6.16
N LYS A 637 -37.11 -20.44 -6.24
CA LYS A 637 -38.53 -20.66 -5.99
C LYS A 637 -38.88 -20.27 -4.56
N ARG A 638 -38.13 -20.80 -3.59
CA ARG A 638 -38.31 -20.46 -2.17
C ARG A 638 -37.94 -19.01 -1.87
N ALA A 639 -36.87 -18.50 -2.46
CA ALA A 639 -36.45 -17.11 -2.29
C ALA A 639 -37.53 -16.10 -2.75
N CYS A 640 -38.22 -16.43 -3.84
CA CYS A 640 -39.28 -15.60 -4.41
C CYS A 640 -40.63 -15.69 -3.68
N GLU A 641 -40.86 -16.65 -2.78
CA GLU A 641 -42.10 -16.71 -1.97
C GLU A 641 -42.34 -15.40 -1.21
N TYR A 642 -41.25 -14.75 -0.77
CA TYR A 642 -41.28 -13.48 -0.08
C TYR A 642 -41.76 -12.30 -0.96
N PHE A 643 -41.75 -12.41 -2.28
CA PHE A 643 -42.09 -11.30 -3.18
C PHE A 643 -43.49 -10.74 -2.90
N LYS A 644 -44.46 -11.57 -2.55
CA LYS A 644 -45.83 -11.14 -2.18
C LYS A 644 -45.86 -10.17 -0.99
N GLU A 645 -44.91 -10.30 -0.07
CA GLU A 645 -44.77 -9.45 1.12
C GLU A 645 -43.86 -8.25 0.88
N TRP A 646 -43.32 -8.08 -0.32
CA TRP A 646 -42.47 -6.95 -0.65
C TRP A 646 -43.27 -5.65 -0.62
N LYS A 647 -42.72 -4.63 0.02
CA LYS A 647 -43.25 -3.28 0.03
C LYS A 647 -42.24 -2.32 -0.59
N PRO A 648 -42.66 -1.31 -1.37
CA PRO A 648 -41.76 -0.28 -1.86
C PRO A 648 -41.04 0.40 -0.69
N VAL A 649 -39.82 0.88 -0.95
CA VAL A 649 -39.11 1.73 0.00
C VAL A 649 -39.95 2.99 0.22
N LYS A 650 -40.07 3.45 1.48
CA LYS A 650 -40.74 4.72 1.79
C LYS A 650 -40.22 5.84 0.88
N GLY A 651 -41.13 6.55 0.22
CA GLY A 651 -40.83 7.59 -0.75
C GLY A 651 -40.51 7.10 -2.17
N ARG A 652 -40.73 5.81 -2.49
CA ARG A 652 -40.49 5.23 -3.82
C ARG A 652 -41.71 4.50 -4.38
N GLY A 653 -42.83 5.22 -4.46
CA GLY A 653 -44.08 4.73 -5.04
C GLY A 653 -44.96 3.94 -4.07
N ASN A 654 -44.75 4.08 -2.76
CA ASN A 654 -45.62 3.44 -1.77
C ASN A 654 -46.97 4.17 -1.69
N ILE A 655 -48.06 3.40 -1.59
CA ILE A 655 -49.40 3.94 -1.38
C ILE A 655 -49.64 4.03 0.13
N GLU A 656 -50.00 5.22 0.61
CA GLU A 656 -50.30 5.55 1.99
C GLU A 656 -51.74 6.06 2.06
N PHE A 657 -52.53 5.58 3.02
CA PHE A 657 -53.83 6.16 3.34
C PHE A 657 -53.64 7.12 4.51
N LYS A 658 -54.00 8.40 4.33
CA LYS A 658 -53.81 9.44 5.35
C LYS A 658 -55.07 10.26 5.54
N GLU A 659 -55.34 10.61 6.80
CA GLU A 659 -56.31 11.63 7.15
C GLU A 659 -55.57 12.95 7.36
N VAL A 660 -55.88 13.97 6.56
CA VAL A 660 -55.29 15.31 6.67
C VAL A 660 -56.41 16.32 6.76
N ASN A 661 -56.51 17.04 7.89
CA ASN A 661 -57.58 18.01 8.16
C ASN A 661 -58.99 17.44 7.92
N ASN A 662 -59.27 16.26 8.48
CA ASN A 662 -60.55 15.54 8.37
C ASN A 662 -60.92 15.16 6.92
N LYS A 663 -59.94 15.01 6.02
CA LYS A 663 -60.11 14.50 4.66
C LYS A 663 -59.27 13.24 4.48
N ASN A 664 -59.88 12.19 3.95
CA ASN A 664 -59.24 10.91 3.66
C ASN A 664 -58.57 10.99 2.28
N LEU A 665 -57.27 10.76 2.25
CA LEU A 665 -56.45 10.84 1.05
C LEU A 665 -55.78 9.50 0.77
N THR A 666 -55.70 9.15 -0.51
CA THR A 666 -54.82 8.08 -0.99
C THR A 666 -53.57 8.73 -1.58
N ILE A 667 -52.44 8.57 -0.92
CA ILE A 667 -51.17 9.20 -1.30
C ILE A 667 -50.27 8.18 -1.98
N ILE A 668 -49.84 8.45 -3.21
CA ILE A 668 -48.73 7.75 -3.86
C ILE A 668 -47.45 8.53 -3.55
N ASN A 669 -46.68 8.04 -2.58
CA ASN A 669 -45.45 8.68 -2.12
C ASN A 669 -44.24 8.23 -2.95
N ASP A 670 -43.88 9.01 -3.97
CA ASP A 670 -42.69 8.83 -4.81
C ASP A 670 -41.76 10.06 -4.75
N SER A 671 -41.66 10.63 -3.55
CA SER A 671 -41.04 11.93 -3.29
C SER A 671 -39.53 11.87 -2.94
N TYR A 672 -38.94 10.67 -2.90
CA TYR A 672 -37.54 10.50 -2.46
C TYR A 672 -36.53 11.04 -3.48
N ASN A 673 -36.78 10.83 -4.77
CA ASN A 673 -35.94 11.35 -5.85
C ASN A 673 -36.73 11.47 -7.15
N ALA A 674 -36.33 12.41 -8.01
CA ALA A 674 -36.92 12.58 -9.33
C ALA A 674 -35.85 12.61 -10.42
N ASN A 675 -36.22 12.03 -11.55
CA ASN A 675 -35.59 12.20 -12.86
C ASN A 675 -36.71 12.20 -13.91
N PRO A 676 -36.46 12.72 -15.14
CA PRO A 676 -37.51 12.98 -16.13
C PRO A 676 -38.33 11.73 -16.47
N ILE A 677 -37.65 10.61 -16.72
CA ILE A 677 -38.30 9.33 -17.06
C ILE A 677 -39.17 8.86 -15.89
N SER A 678 -38.62 8.80 -14.68
CA SER A 678 -39.38 8.36 -13.51
C SER A 678 -40.60 9.23 -13.23
N MET A 679 -40.53 10.53 -13.58
CA MET A 679 -41.63 11.46 -13.39
C MET A 679 -42.77 11.18 -14.37
N LYS A 680 -42.45 11.07 -15.67
CA LYS A 680 -43.42 10.68 -16.71
C LYS A 680 -44.09 9.35 -16.41
N LEU A 681 -43.33 8.37 -15.90
CA LEU A 681 -43.87 7.06 -15.52
C LEU A 681 -44.82 7.13 -14.32
N ALA A 682 -44.45 7.86 -13.27
CA ALA A 682 -45.32 8.01 -12.10
C ALA A 682 -46.62 8.73 -12.46
N ILE A 683 -46.54 9.76 -13.30
CA ILE A 683 -47.70 10.48 -13.85
C ILE A 683 -48.57 9.54 -14.68
N SER A 684 -47.99 8.79 -15.61
CA SER A 684 -48.73 7.82 -16.45
C SER A 684 -49.41 6.74 -15.61
N SER A 685 -48.74 6.28 -14.55
CA SER A 685 -49.30 5.30 -13.62
C SER A 685 -50.43 5.87 -12.79
N LEU A 686 -50.35 7.14 -12.38
CA LEU A 686 -51.46 7.83 -11.72
C LEU A 686 -52.64 7.97 -12.68
N ASP A 687 -52.38 8.38 -13.92
CA ASP A 687 -53.44 8.68 -14.87
C ASP A 687 -54.27 7.45 -15.25
N LYS A 688 -53.63 6.28 -15.32
CA LYS A 688 -54.28 4.97 -15.57
C LYS A 688 -55.03 4.39 -14.37
N LYS A 689 -54.86 4.93 -13.15
CA LYS A 689 -55.54 4.40 -11.96
C LYS A 689 -57.01 4.83 -11.95
N ILE A 690 -57.87 3.89 -11.60
CA ILE A 690 -59.27 4.15 -11.28
C ILE A 690 -59.31 4.73 -9.85
N SER A 691 -60.00 5.85 -9.68
CA SER A 691 -60.13 6.57 -8.41
C SER A 691 -61.57 7.05 -8.23
N SER A 692 -62.07 7.03 -6.99
CA SER A 692 -63.39 7.58 -6.63
C SER A 692 -63.36 9.11 -6.48
N GLY A 693 -62.22 9.67 -6.06
CA GLY A 693 -61.97 11.11 -6.03
C GLY A 693 -61.00 11.57 -7.12
N ARG A 694 -60.55 12.82 -7.03
CA ARG A 694 -59.73 13.46 -8.08
C ARG A 694 -58.33 12.87 -8.12
N LYS A 695 -57.75 12.79 -9.32
CA LYS A 695 -56.34 12.46 -9.54
C LYS A 695 -55.51 13.73 -9.50
N VAL A 696 -54.71 13.88 -8.45
CA VAL A 696 -53.89 15.08 -8.22
C VAL A 696 -52.41 14.73 -8.29
N ALA A 697 -51.62 15.53 -9.01
CA ALA A 697 -50.16 15.40 -9.04
C ALA A 697 -49.49 16.59 -8.35
N VAL A 698 -48.64 16.32 -7.36
CA VAL A 698 -47.79 17.30 -6.68
C VAL A 698 -46.34 17.04 -7.08
N LEU A 699 -45.79 17.92 -7.90
CA LEU A 699 -44.52 17.75 -8.60
C LEU A 699 -43.49 18.80 -8.15
N GLY A 700 -42.47 18.35 -7.43
CA GLY A 700 -41.30 19.15 -7.06
C GLY A 700 -40.25 19.16 -8.17
N GLU A 701 -39.39 20.17 -8.16
CA GLU A 701 -38.27 20.30 -9.10
C GLU A 701 -37.42 19.03 -9.25
N ILE A 702 -36.92 18.85 -10.47
CA ILE A 702 -35.91 17.84 -10.78
C ILE A 702 -34.52 18.51 -10.65
N SER A 703 -33.72 18.04 -9.69
CA SER A 703 -32.37 18.54 -9.46
C SER A 703 -31.35 18.03 -10.49
N GLU A 704 -30.17 18.66 -10.50
CA GLU A 704 -28.96 18.17 -11.20
C GLU A 704 -29.06 18.10 -12.74
N LEU A 705 -29.97 18.88 -13.33
CA LEU A 705 -30.15 18.98 -14.78
C LEU A 705 -29.21 19.99 -15.46
N GLY A 706 -28.57 20.87 -14.69
CA GLY A 706 -27.69 21.91 -15.22
C GLY A 706 -28.38 22.79 -16.26
N ASN A 707 -27.71 23.06 -17.37
CA ASN A 707 -28.24 23.91 -18.46
C ASN A 707 -29.49 23.33 -19.15
N HIS A 708 -29.80 22.05 -18.94
CA HIS A 708 -30.99 21.41 -19.51
C HIS A 708 -32.25 21.59 -18.66
N SER A 709 -32.14 22.22 -17.47
CA SER A 709 -33.26 22.36 -16.53
C SER A 709 -34.52 22.94 -17.19
N ASN A 710 -34.40 24.08 -17.86
CA ASN A 710 -35.55 24.74 -18.51
C ASN A 710 -36.22 23.86 -19.56
N ARG A 711 -35.44 23.23 -20.44
CA ARG A 711 -35.98 22.35 -21.49
C ARG A 711 -36.75 21.18 -20.87
N ILE A 712 -36.13 20.47 -19.93
CA ILE A 712 -36.71 19.26 -19.33
C ILE A 712 -37.95 19.57 -18.50
N HIS A 713 -37.96 20.65 -17.73
CA HIS A 713 -39.14 21.06 -16.98
C HIS A 713 -40.27 21.44 -17.94
N LYS A 714 -39.98 22.19 -19.02
CA LYS A 714 -40.95 22.47 -20.08
C LYS A 714 -41.49 21.21 -20.76
N ASP A 715 -40.62 20.27 -21.13
CA ASP A 715 -41.02 18.99 -21.75
C ASP A 715 -41.95 18.17 -20.85
N LEU A 716 -41.82 18.33 -19.52
CA LEU A 716 -42.72 17.68 -18.56
C LEU A 716 -44.09 18.39 -18.48
N LEU A 717 -44.10 19.72 -18.53
CA LEU A 717 -45.34 20.50 -18.64
C LEU A 717 -46.10 20.13 -19.92
N ASP A 718 -45.41 20.07 -21.06
CA ASP A 718 -46.00 19.70 -22.34
C ASP A 718 -46.58 18.27 -22.28
N PHE A 719 -45.86 17.32 -21.67
CA PHE A 719 -46.36 15.95 -21.43
C PHE A 719 -47.61 15.90 -20.53
N LEU A 720 -47.71 16.78 -19.53
CA LEU A 720 -48.84 16.83 -18.61
C LEU A 720 -50.09 17.47 -19.24
N SER A 721 -49.93 18.27 -20.29
CA SER A 721 -51.04 18.86 -21.03
C SER A 721 -51.97 17.81 -21.64
N GLU A 722 -51.42 16.65 -21.97
CA GLU A 722 -52.15 15.50 -22.53
C GLU A 722 -52.74 14.56 -21.45
N SER A 723 -52.49 14.83 -20.17
CA SER A 723 -52.91 13.94 -19.07
C SER A 723 -54.36 14.15 -18.64
N GLY A 724 -55.04 13.05 -18.28
CA GLY A 724 -56.40 13.04 -17.70
C GLY A 724 -56.44 13.37 -16.21
N LEU A 725 -55.43 14.07 -15.67
CA LEU A 725 -55.38 14.48 -14.27
C LEU A 725 -56.25 15.71 -14.01
N ASP A 726 -56.89 15.75 -12.84
CA ASP A 726 -57.79 16.83 -12.44
C ASP A 726 -57.04 18.07 -11.95
N LYS A 727 -55.89 17.87 -11.29
CA LYS A 727 -55.11 18.98 -10.73
C LYS A 727 -53.63 18.67 -10.65
N ILE A 728 -52.80 19.66 -10.97
CA ILE A 728 -51.34 19.54 -11.03
C ILE A 728 -50.72 20.73 -10.29
N LEU A 729 -49.93 20.43 -9.27
CA LEU A 729 -49.27 21.42 -8.42
C LEU A 729 -47.76 21.30 -8.59
N PHE A 730 -47.13 22.35 -9.07
CA PHE A 730 -45.68 22.42 -9.26
C PHE A 730 -45.01 23.21 -8.14
N ILE A 731 -43.87 22.72 -7.65
CA ILE A 731 -43.12 23.32 -6.55
C ILE A 731 -41.66 23.52 -6.97
N GLY A 732 -41.24 24.79 -7.01
CA GLY A 732 -39.88 25.24 -7.28
C GLY A 732 -39.78 26.28 -8.40
N GLU A 733 -38.72 27.08 -8.37
CA GLU A 733 -38.47 28.23 -9.27
C GLU A 733 -38.45 27.84 -10.77
N SER A 734 -37.89 26.68 -11.09
CA SER A 734 -37.78 26.12 -12.44
C SER A 734 -39.15 25.85 -13.06
N TYR A 735 -40.18 25.59 -12.25
CA TYR A 735 -41.57 25.53 -12.73
C TYR A 735 -42.26 26.89 -12.63
N LYS A 736 -41.98 27.66 -11.58
CA LYS A 736 -42.67 28.93 -11.30
C LYS A 736 -42.56 29.94 -12.44
N GLN A 737 -41.45 29.94 -13.17
CA GLN A 737 -41.26 30.77 -14.37
C GLN A 737 -42.32 30.55 -15.47
N TYR A 738 -43.01 29.40 -15.49
CA TYR A 738 -44.06 29.10 -16.47
C TYR A 738 -45.46 29.52 -16.02
N SER A 739 -45.64 30.04 -14.79
CA SER A 739 -46.98 30.25 -14.23
C SER A 739 -47.86 31.23 -15.02
N SER A 740 -47.26 32.21 -15.71
CA SER A 740 -48.01 33.17 -16.53
C SER A 740 -48.64 32.53 -17.78
N LEU A 741 -48.08 31.42 -18.27
CA LEU A 741 -48.63 30.70 -19.43
C LEU A 741 -49.92 29.94 -19.09
N TYR A 742 -50.16 29.67 -17.80
CA TYR A 742 -51.26 28.84 -17.31
C TYR A 742 -52.20 29.59 -16.36
N SER A 743 -52.13 30.93 -16.32
CA SER A 743 -52.87 31.75 -15.34
C SER A 743 -54.41 31.63 -15.43
N ASN A 744 -54.92 31.21 -16.59
CA ASN A 744 -56.35 31.02 -16.84
C ASN A 744 -56.82 29.56 -16.68
N ASP A 745 -55.90 28.64 -16.35
CA ASP A 745 -56.21 27.22 -16.21
C ASP A 745 -56.06 26.78 -14.76
N ASN A 746 -57.20 26.62 -14.08
CA ASN A 746 -57.28 26.21 -12.67
C ASN A 746 -56.75 24.79 -12.42
N LYS A 747 -56.45 24.01 -13.47
CA LYS A 747 -55.79 22.70 -13.37
C LYS A 747 -54.35 22.84 -12.89
N TYR A 748 -53.64 23.91 -13.22
CA TYR A 748 -52.22 24.07 -12.94
C TYR A 748 -51.96 25.13 -11.87
N ILE A 749 -51.23 24.76 -10.81
CA ILE A 749 -50.86 25.67 -9.73
C ILE A 749 -49.36 25.64 -9.53
N PHE A 750 -48.74 26.81 -9.34
CA PHE A 750 -47.29 26.95 -9.26
C PHE A 750 -46.86 27.66 -7.96
N TYR A 751 -46.01 27.00 -7.18
CA TYR A 751 -45.38 27.53 -5.98
C TYR A 751 -43.87 27.70 -6.20
N ALA A 752 -43.31 28.79 -5.69
CA ALA A 752 -41.87 29.05 -5.75
C ALA A 752 -41.08 28.08 -4.86
N ASN A 753 -41.66 27.67 -3.72
CA ASN A 753 -41.01 26.82 -2.74
C ASN A 753 -42.03 26.00 -1.93
N ILE A 754 -41.52 25.05 -1.14
CA ILE A 754 -42.35 24.16 -0.31
C ILE A 754 -43.13 24.89 0.78
N LEU A 755 -42.63 26.02 1.31
CA LEU A 755 -43.30 26.76 2.39
C LEU A 755 -44.59 27.39 1.90
N ASP A 756 -44.56 27.98 0.70
CA ASP A 756 -45.74 28.54 0.07
C ASP A 756 -46.78 27.45 -0.22
N PHE A 757 -46.35 26.30 -0.74
CA PHE A 757 -47.22 25.16 -0.97
C PHE A 757 -47.89 24.67 0.34
N LYS A 758 -47.11 24.50 1.42
CA LYS A 758 -47.61 24.04 2.73
C LYS A 758 -48.75 24.90 3.25
N LYS A 759 -48.68 26.23 3.05
CA LYS A 759 -49.68 27.19 3.53
C LYS A 759 -51.07 26.95 2.94
N TYR A 760 -51.15 26.47 1.69
CA TYR A 760 -52.41 26.32 0.95
C TYR A 760 -52.82 24.87 0.72
N PHE A 761 -51.98 23.89 1.07
CA PHE A 761 -52.25 22.48 0.77
C PHE A 761 -53.60 22.00 1.30
N SER A 762 -53.97 22.37 2.54
CA SER A 762 -55.24 22.01 3.18
C SER A 762 -56.48 22.40 2.39
N ASP A 763 -56.41 23.52 1.68
CA ASP A 763 -57.53 24.13 0.96
C ASP A 763 -57.63 23.54 -0.45
N LEU A 764 -56.55 22.94 -0.95
CA LEU A 764 -56.46 22.40 -2.30
C LEU A 764 -56.95 20.95 -2.40
N ILE A 765 -56.76 20.18 -1.32
CA ILE A 765 -57.20 18.79 -1.22
C ILE A 765 -58.70 18.69 -0.93
N VAL A 766 -59.32 17.62 -1.41
CA VAL A 766 -60.71 17.23 -1.13
C VAL A 766 -60.71 15.77 -0.67
N ASP A 767 -61.78 15.36 0.01
CA ASP A 767 -61.98 13.98 0.43
C ASP A 767 -61.90 13.02 -0.77
N ASP A 768 -61.34 11.84 -0.54
CA ASP A 768 -61.07 10.79 -1.54
C ASP A 768 -60.09 11.12 -2.67
N ASP A 769 -59.34 12.23 -2.59
CA ASP A 769 -58.30 12.54 -3.57
C ASP A 769 -57.21 11.43 -3.62
N LEU A 770 -56.84 11.04 -4.85
CA LEU A 770 -55.67 10.21 -5.14
C LEU A 770 -54.51 11.13 -5.55
N ILE A 771 -53.54 11.30 -4.64
CA ILE A 771 -52.48 12.30 -4.78
C ILE A 771 -51.12 11.65 -5.00
N LEU A 772 -50.48 11.90 -6.14
CA LEU A 772 -49.07 11.58 -6.36
C LEU A 772 -48.18 12.70 -5.83
N PHE A 773 -47.19 12.37 -5.01
CA PHE A 773 -46.11 13.29 -4.67
C PHE A 773 -44.81 12.82 -5.28
N LYS A 774 -44.17 13.68 -6.06
CA LYS A 774 -42.91 13.35 -6.72
C LYS A 774 -42.00 14.55 -6.87
N GLY A 775 -40.72 14.42 -6.53
CA GLY A 775 -39.73 15.49 -6.68
C GLY A 775 -38.35 15.01 -6.26
N SER A 776 -37.30 15.77 -6.61
CA SER A 776 -35.96 15.50 -6.08
C SER A 776 -35.91 15.81 -4.59
N HIS A 777 -34.95 15.24 -3.86
CA HIS A 777 -34.84 15.42 -2.41
C HIS A 777 -34.74 16.91 -2.00
N SER A 778 -34.14 17.76 -2.85
CA SER A 778 -34.06 19.21 -2.59
C SER A 778 -35.41 19.93 -2.58
N SER A 779 -36.46 19.35 -3.18
CA SER A 779 -37.82 19.91 -3.15
C SER A 779 -38.48 19.83 -1.77
N LYS A 780 -37.91 19.02 -0.85
CA LYS A 780 -38.43 18.77 0.51
C LYS A 780 -39.85 18.20 0.57
N LEU A 781 -40.37 17.69 -0.55
CA LEU A 781 -41.67 17.00 -0.57
C LEU A 781 -41.69 15.76 0.33
N TYR A 782 -40.58 15.02 0.37
CA TYR A 782 -40.44 13.86 1.25
C TYR A 782 -40.54 14.23 2.73
N ASP A 783 -39.94 15.35 3.13
CA ASP A 783 -39.99 15.83 4.51
C ASP A 783 -41.39 16.28 4.87
N PHE A 784 -42.05 17.03 3.98
CA PHE A 784 -43.45 17.43 4.15
C PHE A 784 -44.38 16.24 4.35
N LEU A 785 -44.24 15.18 3.54
CA LEU A 785 -45.02 13.96 3.69
C LEU A 785 -44.77 13.19 4.99
N ASN A 786 -43.69 13.47 5.72
CA ASN A 786 -43.48 12.91 7.05
C ASN A 786 -44.07 13.77 8.17
N GLU A 787 -44.40 15.04 7.87
CA GLU A 787 -45.01 15.98 8.81
C GLU A 787 -46.54 15.85 8.85
N ILE A 788 -47.16 15.61 7.70
CA ILE A 788 -48.59 15.26 7.58
C ILE A 788 -48.79 13.75 7.70
#